data_AF-A0A6J3C4H8-F1
#
_entry.id   AF-A0A6J3C4H8-F1
#
_cell.length_a   1.000
_cell.length_b   1.000
_cell.length_c   1.000
_cell.angle_alpha   90.00
_cell.angle_beta   90.00
_cell.angle_gamma   90.00
#
_symmetry.space_group_name_H-M   'P 1'
#
loop_
_entity.id
_entity.type
_entity.pdbx_description
1 polymer ?
#
loop_
_entity_poly.entity_id
_entity_poly.type
_entity_poly.pdbx_seq_one_letter_code
_entity_poly.pdbx_strand_id
1 'polypeptide(L)'
;MDNRKRRLLQIHKKAIVNDLDINDIIDELFSKKVISLEEIERISNFADRAERTRGLLEYIENSDDYAYQAFIDSLEKDHNWLWQKITFENKEDIMVDSFEDSLSRGDVPRLPKNYVRRLSVEKEVETKLKNLTRHKVLVLVGMLGSGKTSIVLSVLRNNPDLITDSFNGYVYWLNLSDCKNEYDIVSQQKKLYRKSSLWSSNSFMNSSMSMSSICSNGDTSLSAIYENTWEEMKDKLKHKFSHDSLKSALLVLDEVHDKLSVEAFDIGCKILITTRNNDIAHTFGSHIIKIKDSLTENEILEFFANCLDVMVSDLPRQAKKLQETFKEKTPFHVGLIGAQLAVNRESLVDNGSPLWKEYLKTWGKKGFFSFPSPNNKPAEMVRFCVNSLEPEVLSLFKMLAILPDNVKVTIKVLSMLWRKTIAETDIILNQLYNKSLINRTYDADQKSYVYETHELILNFLKTCLTKEESDKLHCDFLKSYHYDNRSNTTVQIIDDGYIAFFIGYHLLNTNNLDNKWDLFSRLYLDLKFLGNKVRLTGEADVMFDLQKYEEYIAKENLDKDFLIGIVAFLKTHGADLYRYPCTDIVQSILQHESKGILFTKAYDIAQANCANNELYFDFSDHIVRYETYDEHGGVVQCYVKKCHEQNVEEIMHSTIDVKENITSGCFLGDFVLIGTKSGVIKMFHCQTSKLKRELVTGTSPIKWVGACPIRPTKVATLSLDGVITLWYIDHVEQEDNETVIEEVTACEFVSQL
;
A
#
# COMPACT_ATOMS: atom_id res chain seq x y z
N MET A 1 2.53 -10.23 -35.29
CA MET A 1 2.31 -11.19 -34.21
C MET A 1 1.37 -10.59 -33.17
N ASP A 2 0.50 -11.41 -32.58
CA ASP A 2 -0.40 -11.10 -31.47
C ASP A 2 0.38 -10.58 -30.25
N ASN A 3 -0.19 -9.58 -29.56
CA ASN A 3 0.43 -8.92 -28.41
C ASN A 3 0.68 -9.91 -27.26
N ARG A 4 -0.18 -10.93 -27.10
CA ARG A 4 0.03 -12.01 -26.12
C ARG A 4 1.34 -12.77 -26.39
N LYS A 5 1.53 -13.20 -27.64
CA LYS A 5 2.70 -13.97 -28.08
C LYS A 5 3.98 -13.13 -28.01
N ARG A 6 3.90 -11.84 -28.36
CA ARG A 6 5.02 -10.90 -28.21
C ARG A 6 5.47 -10.76 -26.75
N ARG A 7 4.52 -10.59 -25.82
CA ARG A 7 4.82 -10.46 -24.39
C ARG A 7 5.44 -11.73 -23.81
N LEU A 8 5.00 -12.92 -24.26
CA LEU A 8 5.59 -14.19 -23.85
C LEU A 8 7.07 -14.31 -24.25
N LEU A 9 7.42 -13.92 -25.49
CA LEU A 9 8.82 -13.87 -25.91
C LEU A 9 9.63 -12.89 -25.06
N GLN A 10 9.07 -11.73 -24.71
CA GLN A 10 9.75 -10.74 -23.87
C GLN A 10 10.00 -11.23 -22.43
N ILE A 11 9.01 -11.88 -21.81
CA ILE A 11 9.12 -12.43 -20.45
C ILE A 11 10.23 -13.50 -20.40
N HIS A 12 10.26 -14.41 -21.39
CA HIS A 12 11.23 -15.51 -21.42
C HIS A 12 12.52 -15.19 -22.18
N LYS A 13 12.69 -13.96 -22.68
CA LYS A 13 13.84 -13.51 -23.50
C LYS A 13 15.18 -13.86 -22.87
N LYS A 14 15.32 -13.64 -21.56
CA LYS A 14 16.56 -13.93 -20.82
C LYS A 14 16.88 -15.42 -20.77
N ALA A 15 15.85 -16.27 -20.59
CA ALA A 15 16.03 -17.72 -20.57
C ALA A 15 16.42 -18.24 -21.96
N ILE A 16 15.75 -17.75 -23.01
CA ILE A 16 16.03 -18.12 -24.40
C ILE A 16 17.46 -17.70 -24.78
N VAL A 17 17.84 -16.44 -24.54
CA VAL A 17 19.17 -15.91 -24.88
C VAL A 17 20.30 -16.63 -24.14
N ASN A 18 20.03 -17.19 -22.96
CA ASN A 18 21.03 -17.90 -22.16
C ASN A 18 21.26 -19.35 -22.61
N ASP A 19 20.33 -19.99 -23.31
CA ASP A 19 20.43 -21.42 -23.61
C ASP A 19 20.38 -21.74 -25.11
N LEU A 20 19.58 -21.01 -25.89
CA LEU A 20 19.34 -21.30 -27.30
C LEU A 20 20.57 -21.00 -28.16
N ASP A 21 21.06 -22.03 -28.87
CA ASP A 21 21.91 -21.88 -30.04
C ASP A 21 21.04 -21.84 -31.30
N ILE A 22 21.36 -20.92 -32.21
CA ILE A 22 20.56 -20.70 -33.41
C ILE A 22 20.72 -21.82 -34.42
N ASN A 23 21.89 -22.44 -34.45
CA ASN A 23 22.17 -23.51 -35.42
C ASN A 23 21.21 -24.70 -35.26
N ASP A 24 20.68 -24.90 -34.06
CA ASP A 24 19.77 -26.01 -33.75
C ASP A 24 18.37 -25.81 -34.36
N ILE A 25 17.95 -24.56 -34.59
CA ILE A 25 16.58 -24.24 -35.03
C ILE A 25 16.50 -23.56 -36.41
N ILE A 26 17.59 -22.99 -36.91
CA ILE A 26 17.58 -22.14 -38.12
C ILE A 26 17.18 -22.92 -39.37
N ASP A 27 17.60 -24.19 -39.48
CA ASP A 27 17.26 -25.06 -40.61
C ASP A 27 15.75 -25.37 -40.65
N GLU A 28 15.13 -25.56 -39.48
CA GLU A 28 13.69 -25.79 -39.38
C GLU A 28 12.89 -24.52 -39.68
N LEU A 29 13.35 -23.36 -39.18
CA LEU A 29 12.76 -22.06 -39.49
C LEU A 29 12.87 -21.71 -40.97
N PHE A 30 14.00 -22.04 -41.60
CA PHE A 30 14.22 -21.86 -43.03
C PHE A 30 13.32 -22.79 -43.85
N SER A 31 13.22 -24.07 -43.46
CA SER A 31 12.33 -25.04 -44.11
C SER A 31 10.86 -24.63 -44.01
N LYS A 32 10.44 -23.99 -42.91
CA LYS A 32 9.09 -23.44 -42.71
C LYS A 32 8.89 -22.07 -43.38
N LYS A 33 9.88 -21.56 -44.12
CA LYS A 33 9.87 -20.25 -44.80
C LYS A 33 9.61 -19.05 -43.89
N VAL A 34 10.01 -19.15 -42.62
CA VAL A 34 9.85 -18.07 -41.63
C VAL A 34 10.97 -17.06 -41.74
N ILE A 35 12.18 -17.52 -42.05
CA ILE A 35 13.39 -16.71 -42.18
C ILE A 35 13.97 -16.83 -43.59
N SER A 36 14.49 -15.73 -44.14
CA SER A 36 15.13 -15.69 -45.47
C SER A 36 16.64 -15.95 -45.37
N LEU A 37 17.27 -16.37 -46.48
CA LEU A 37 18.74 -16.56 -46.54
C LEU A 37 19.50 -15.28 -46.19
N GLU A 38 19.01 -14.12 -46.63
CA GLU A 38 19.62 -12.81 -46.33
C GLU A 38 19.62 -12.51 -44.82
N GLU A 39 18.54 -12.87 -44.13
CA GLU A 39 18.43 -12.63 -42.68
C GLU A 39 19.26 -13.65 -41.89
N ILE A 40 19.36 -14.90 -42.36
CA ILE A 40 20.27 -15.91 -41.80
C ILE A 40 21.72 -15.40 -41.87
N GLU A 41 22.16 -14.87 -43.01
CA GLU A 41 23.50 -14.31 -43.17
C GLU A 41 23.73 -13.10 -42.26
N ARG A 42 22.72 -12.22 -42.13
CA ARG A 42 22.77 -11.07 -41.23
C ARG A 42 22.94 -11.49 -39.78
N ILE A 43 22.16 -12.46 -39.31
CA ILE A 43 22.23 -12.97 -37.93
C ILE A 43 23.55 -13.72 -37.72
N SER A 44 24.02 -14.48 -38.70
CA SER A 44 25.29 -15.23 -38.61
C SER A 44 26.53 -14.35 -38.48
N ASN A 45 26.45 -13.09 -38.97
CA ASN A 45 27.53 -12.11 -38.86
C ASN A 45 27.76 -11.58 -37.44
N PHE A 46 26.86 -11.78 -36.48
CA PHE A 46 27.12 -11.43 -35.09
C PHE A 46 28.18 -12.35 -34.48
N ALA A 47 29.05 -11.81 -33.62
CA ALA A 47 30.19 -12.55 -33.08
C ALA A 47 29.81 -13.48 -31.91
N ASP A 48 28.86 -13.06 -31.08
CA ASP A 48 28.45 -13.78 -29.87
C ASP A 48 27.15 -14.57 -30.09
N ARG A 49 27.07 -15.78 -29.52
CA ARG A 49 25.84 -16.61 -29.56
C ARG A 49 24.65 -15.83 -29.02
N ALA A 50 24.83 -15.12 -27.90
CA ALA A 50 23.74 -14.36 -27.29
C ALA A 50 23.26 -13.19 -28.18
N GLU A 51 24.14 -12.55 -28.95
CA GLU A 51 23.76 -11.50 -29.90
C GLU A 51 23.03 -12.06 -31.11
N ARG A 52 23.48 -13.20 -31.64
CA ARG A 52 22.75 -13.92 -32.68
C ARG A 52 21.32 -14.22 -32.20
N THR A 53 21.18 -14.80 -31.00
CA THR A 53 19.88 -15.18 -30.43
C THR A 53 18.97 -13.97 -30.21
N ARG A 54 19.53 -12.83 -29.80
CA ARG A 54 18.77 -11.56 -29.71
C ARG A 54 18.31 -11.07 -31.08
N GLY A 55 19.16 -11.14 -32.10
CA GLY A 55 18.80 -10.76 -33.47
C GLY A 55 17.67 -11.62 -34.05
N LEU A 56 17.71 -12.93 -33.81
CA LEU A 56 16.63 -13.83 -34.19
C LEU A 56 15.31 -13.52 -33.46
N LEU A 57 15.38 -13.26 -32.15
CA LEU A 57 14.19 -12.90 -31.37
C LEU A 57 13.59 -11.57 -31.82
N GLU A 58 14.41 -10.57 -32.16
CA GLU A 58 13.94 -9.30 -32.70
C GLU A 58 13.24 -9.48 -34.05
N TYR A 59 13.76 -10.35 -34.92
CA TYR A 59 13.11 -10.69 -36.19
C TYR A 59 11.76 -11.38 -35.97
N ILE A 60 11.68 -12.35 -35.05
CA ILE A 60 10.42 -13.07 -34.73
C ILE A 60 9.41 -12.14 -34.04
N GLU A 61 9.87 -11.25 -33.13
CA GLU A 61 9.03 -10.26 -32.45
C GLU A 61 8.30 -9.31 -33.43
N ASN A 62 8.94 -9.03 -34.57
CA ASN A 62 8.44 -8.20 -35.65
C ASN A 62 7.69 -8.98 -36.76
N SER A 63 7.65 -10.31 -36.68
CA SER A 63 7.02 -11.19 -37.68
C SER A 63 5.54 -11.48 -37.37
N ASP A 64 4.93 -12.44 -38.09
CA ASP A 64 3.54 -12.85 -37.93
C ASP A 64 3.34 -13.97 -36.88
N ASP A 65 2.08 -14.36 -36.68
CA ASP A 65 1.72 -15.41 -35.70
C ASP A 65 2.21 -16.80 -36.09
N TYR A 66 2.41 -17.00 -37.39
CA TYR A 66 2.93 -18.25 -37.94
C TYR A 66 4.41 -18.41 -37.62
N ALA A 67 5.19 -17.33 -37.74
CA ALA A 67 6.59 -17.28 -37.34
C ALA A 67 6.79 -17.64 -35.85
N TYR A 68 5.94 -17.11 -34.97
CA TYR A 68 5.96 -17.47 -33.55
C TYR A 68 5.71 -18.96 -33.33
N GLN A 69 4.66 -19.51 -33.95
CA GLN A 69 4.32 -20.92 -33.75
C GLN A 69 5.43 -21.83 -34.28
N ALA A 70 5.96 -21.53 -35.47
CA ALA A 70 7.06 -22.26 -36.06
C ALA A 70 8.33 -22.25 -35.19
N PHE A 71 8.61 -21.12 -34.53
CA PHE A 71 9.68 -21.01 -33.56
C PHE A 71 9.43 -21.85 -32.30
N ILE A 72 8.26 -21.76 -31.69
CA ILE A 72 7.93 -22.58 -30.52
C ILE A 72 8.02 -24.07 -30.87
N ASP A 73 7.45 -24.49 -32.00
CA ASP A 73 7.51 -25.88 -32.45
C ASP A 73 8.96 -26.35 -32.66
N SER A 74 9.85 -25.47 -33.13
CA SER A 74 11.29 -25.82 -33.30
C SER A 74 12.02 -26.04 -31.97
N LEU A 75 11.55 -25.43 -30.87
CA LEU A 75 12.13 -25.63 -29.55
C LEU A 75 11.77 -26.99 -28.93
N GLU A 76 10.73 -27.68 -29.43
CA GLU A 76 10.25 -28.93 -28.83
C GLU A 76 11.29 -30.06 -28.88
N LYS A 77 12.11 -30.11 -29.95
CA LYS A 77 13.10 -31.16 -30.17
C LYS A 77 14.30 -31.03 -29.26
N ASP A 78 15.04 -29.94 -29.41
CA ASP A 78 16.37 -29.79 -28.78
C ASP A 78 16.32 -28.98 -27.48
N HIS A 79 15.28 -28.15 -27.30
CA HIS A 79 15.09 -27.32 -26.10
C HIS A 79 13.73 -27.55 -25.43
N ASN A 80 13.37 -28.81 -25.20
CA ASN A 80 12.08 -29.20 -24.62
C ASN A 80 11.74 -28.47 -23.31
N TRP A 81 12.74 -28.13 -22.48
CA TRP A 81 12.51 -27.36 -21.25
C TRP A 81 12.09 -25.90 -21.53
N LEU A 82 12.64 -25.25 -22.57
CA LEU A 82 12.21 -23.90 -23.00
C LEU A 82 10.80 -23.98 -23.59
N TRP A 83 10.55 -25.00 -24.43
CA TRP A 83 9.22 -25.26 -24.96
C TRP A 83 8.20 -25.45 -23.83
N GLN A 84 8.49 -26.31 -22.85
CA GLN A 84 7.62 -26.56 -21.69
C GLN A 84 7.42 -25.30 -20.85
N LYS A 85 8.47 -24.53 -20.63
CA LYS A 85 8.38 -23.27 -19.87
C LYS A 85 7.47 -22.25 -20.55
N ILE A 86 7.52 -22.16 -21.88
CA ILE A 86 6.67 -21.24 -22.64
C ILE A 86 5.24 -21.79 -22.81
N THR A 87 5.03 -23.10 -22.86
CA THR A 87 3.70 -23.72 -23.10
C THR A 87 2.94 -24.18 -21.86
N PHE A 88 3.59 -24.72 -20.82
CA PHE A 88 2.95 -25.30 -19.62
C PHE A 88 2.82 -24.34 -18.43
N GLU A 89 3.79 -23.45 -18.17
CA GLU A 89 3.62 -22.40 -17.14
C GLU A 89 2.51 -21.39 -17.54
N ASN A 90 2.01 -21.45 -18.77
CA ASN A 90 1.04 -20.51 -19.35
C ASN A 90 -0.33 -21.14 -19.70
N LYS A 91 -0.63 -22.36 -19.21
CA LYS A 91 -1.96 -22.98 -19.28
C LYS A 91 -2.92 -22.50 -18.20
N GLU A 92 -2.42 -21.91 -17.11
CA GLU A 92 -3.24 -21.06 -16.25
C GLU A 92 -3.47 -19.76 -16.99
N ASP A 93 -4.72 -19.29 -17.02
CA ASP A 93 -5.09 -18.02 -17.64
C ASP A 93 -4.12 -16.93 -17.16
N ILE A 94 -3.20 -16.52 -18.02
CA ILE A 94 -2.74 -15.14 -18.02
C ILE A 94 -4.03 -14.38 -18.25
N MET A 95 -4.68 -13.99 -17.15
CA MET A 95 -5.81 -13.10 -17.17
C MET A 95 -5.28 -11.90 -17.94
N VAL A 96 -5.67 -11.79 -19.21
CA VAL A 96 -5.36 -10.62 -20.02
C VAL A 96 -6.22 -9.56 -19.39
N ASP A 97 -5.66 -8.95 -18.35
CA ASP A 97 -6.18 -7.72 -17.82
C ASP A 97 -6.37 -6.82 -19.02
N SER A 98 -7.62 -6.40 -19.25
CA SER A 98 -7.86 -5.34 -20.20
C SER A 98 -6.95 -4.16 -19.84
N PHE A 99 -6.67 -3.30 -20.81
CA PHE A 99 -5.92 -2.07 -20.54
C PHE A 99 -6.47 -1.30 -19.30
N GLU A 100 -7.80 -1.33 -19.12
CA GLU A 100 -8.47 -0.76 -17.96
C GLU A 100 -8.23 -1.54 -16.66
N ASP A 101 -8.13 -2.87 -16.72
CA ASP A 101 -7.82 -3.71 -15.55
C ASP A 101 -6.38 -3.48 -15.06
N SER A 102 -5.44 -3.22 -15.97
CA SER A 102 -4.07 -2.86 -15.62
C SER A 102 -4.00 -1.52 -14.87
N LEU A 103 -4.78 -0.53 -15.33
CA LEU A 103 -4.89 0.78 -14.69
C LEU A 103 -5.67 0.71 -13.36
N SER A 104 -6.72 -0.12 -13.29
CA SER A 104 -7.57 -0.25 -12.11
C SER A 104 -6.84 -0.90 -10.94
N ARG A 105 -6.04 -1.95 -11.18
CA ARG A 105 -5.17 -2.55 -10.16
C ARG A 105 -4.15 -1.56 -9.58
N GLY A 106 -3.82 -0.56 -10.38
CA GLY A 106 -2.98 0.57 -10.01
C GLY A 106 -3.66 1.69 -9.21
N ASP A 107 -4.96 1.60 -8.92
CA ASP A 107 -5.79 2.70 -8.38
C ASP A 107 -5.90 3.93 -9.30
N VAL A 108 -5.60 3.82 -10.60
CA VAL A 108 -5.61 4.98 -11.49
C VAL A 108 -7.05 5.50 -11.69
N PRO A 109 -7.39 6.74 -11.26
CA PRO A 109 -8.74 7.26 -11.36
C PRO A 109 -9.29 7.33 -12.80
N ARG A 110 -10.61 7.45 -12.93
CA ARG A 110 -11.27 7.72 -14.22
C ARG A 110 -11.32 9.21 -14.52
N LEU A 111 -11.39 9.54 -15.81
CA LEU A 111 -11.55 10.92 -16.25
C LEU A 111 -12.95 11.46 -15.88
N PRO A 112 -13.07 12.78 -15.62
CA PRO A 112 -14.36 13.43 -15.46
C PRO A 112 -15.26 13.23 -16.69
N LYS A 113 -16.58 13.16 -16.49
CA LYS A 113 -17.58 12.91 -17.55
C LYS A 113 -17.44 13.86 -18.74
N ASN A 114 -17.32 15.15 -18.45
CA ASN A 114 -17.08 16.17 -19.45
C ASN A 114 -15.62 16.61 -19.26
N TYR A 115 -14.71 16.03 -20.03
CA TYR A 115 -13.30 16.43 -20.06
C TYR A 115 -12.97 16.96 -21.46
N VAL A 116 -12.30 18.12 -21.51
CA VAL A 116 -11.75 18.65 -22.77
C VAL A 116 -10.25 18.49 -22.77
N ARG A 117 -9.75 17.97 -23.88
CA ARG A 117 -8.34 17.64 -24.07
C ARG A 117 -7.51 18.90 -24.22
N ARG A 118 -6.41 18.97 -23.48
CA ARG A 118 -5.45 20.08 -23.57
C ARG A 118 -4.24 19.63 -24.37
N LEU A 119 -4.44 19.42 -25.67
CA LEU A 119 -3.50 18.69 -26.55
C LEU A 119 -2.05 19.20 -26.50
N SER A 120 -1.84 20.52 -26.35
CA SER A 120 -0.50 21.09 -26.26
C SER A 120 0.25 20.62 -25.01
N VAL A 121 -0.41 20.66 -23.85
CA VAL A 121 0.15 20.23 -22.57
C VAL A 121 0.21 18.72 -22.47
N GLU A 122 -0.82 18.01 -22.96
CA GLU A 122 -0.84 16.54 -23.01
C GLU A 122 0.36 15.99 -23.79
N LYS A 123 0.66 16.56 -24.97
CA LYS A 123 1.83 16.17 -25.77
C LYS A 123 3.15 16.45 -25.06
N GLU A 124 3.27 17.56 -24.34
CA GLU A 124 4.47 17.86 -23.55
C GLU A 124 4.66 16.83 -22.43
N VAL A 125 3.60 16.52 -21.68
CA VAL A 125 3.61 15.51 -20.62
C VAL A 125 3.94 14.13 -21.19
N GLU A 126 3.29 13.73 -22.28
CA GLU A 126 3.56 12.46 -22.98
C GLU A 126 5.03 12.35 -23.41
N THR A 127 5.58 13.40 -24.02
CA THR A 127 6.98 13.40 -24.48
C THR A 127 7.95 13.29 -23.31
N LYS A 128 7.71 14.01 -22.21
CA LYS A 128 8.56 13.90 -21.00
C LYS A 128 8.41 12.56 -20.30
N LEU A 129 7.22 11.95 -20.30
CA LEU A 129 7.01 10.61 -19.75
C LEU A 129 7.70 9.52 -20.59
N LYS A 130 7.66 9.61 -21.93
CA LYS A 130 8.39 8.70 -22.83
C LYS A 130 9.90 8.73 -22.58
N ASN A 131 10.44 9.93 -22.35
CA ASN A 131 11.87 10.13 -22.08
C ASN A 131 12.25 9.93 -20.60
N LEU A 132 11.30 9.60 -19.73
CA LEU A 132 11.55 9.49 -18.30
C LEU A 132 12.35 8.21 -18.00
N THR A 133 13.58 8.39 -17.55
CA THR A 133 14.46 7.28 -17.16
C THR A 133 14.24 6.90 -15.69
N ARG A 134 14.76 5.74 -15.29
CA ARG A 134 14.65 5.25 -13.91
C ARG A 134 15.29 6.24 -12.92
N HIS A 135 14.72 6.38 -11.72
CA HIS A 135 15.14 7.35 -10.68
C HIS A 135 14.94 8.82 -11.07
N LYS A 136 14.19 9.10 -12.15
CA LYS A 136 13.83 10.47 -12.52
C LYS A 136 12.39 10.77 -12.14
N VAL A 137 12.20 12.04 -11.82
CA VAL A 137 10.93 12.60 -11.36
C VAL A 137 10.44 13.61 -12.40
N LEU A 138 9.18 13.50 -12.79
CA LEU A 138 8.45 14.51 -13.57
C LEU A 138 7.46 15.20 -12.63
N VAL A 139 7.54 16.53 -12.52
CA VAL A 139 6.67 17.33 -11.65
C VAL A 139 5.77 18.24 -12.46
N LEU A 140 4.46 18.10 -12.25
CA LEU A 140 3.42 18.97 -12.79
C LEU A 140 3.01 19.95 -11.71
N VAL A 141 3.33 21.23 -11.94
CA VAL A 141 3.04 22.32 -10.99
C VAL A 141 1.96 23.23 -11.55
N GLY A 142 0.99 23.61 -10.73
CA GLY A 142 -0.07 24.54 -11.11
C GLY A 142 -1.04 24.80 -9.97
N MET A 143 -1.84 25.84 -10.10
CA MET A 143 -2.76 26.25 -9.04
C MET A 143 -3.86 25.21 -8.76
N LEU A 144 -4.60 25.42 -7.68
CA LEU A 144 -5.78 24.64 -7.35
C LEU A 144 -6.81 24.68 -8.50
N GLY A 145 -7.37 23.52 -8.86
CA GLY A 145 -8.38 23.44 -9.92
C GLY A 145 -7.86 23.68 -11.35
N SER A 146 -6.54 23.72 -11.57
CA SER A 146 -5.92 23.89 -12.90
C SER A 146 -5.95 22.63 -13.78
N GLY A 147 -6.48 21.50 -13.26
CA GLY A 147 -6.67 20.26 -14.01
C GLY A 147 -5.42 19.37 -14.12
N LYS A 148 -4.46 19.49 -13.20
CA LYS A 148 -3.21 18.69 -13.18
C LYS A 148 -3.49 17.19 -13.25
N THR A 149 -4.26 16.69 -12.29
CA THR A 149 -4.69 15.29 -12.20
C THR A 149 -5.38 14.84 -13.49
N SER A 150 -6.31 15.65 -14.01
CA SER A 150 -7.05 15.32 -15.25
C SER A 150 -6.15 15.24 -16.48
N ILE A 151 -5.10 16.06 -16.58
CA ILE A 151 -4.12 15.98 -17.67
C ILE A 151 -3.33 14.67 -17.59
N VAL A 152 -2.85 14.29 -16.41
CA VAL A 152 -2.14 13.01 -16.23
C VAL A 152 -3.03 11.84 -16.63
N LEU A 153 -4.26 11.82 -16.14
CA LEU A 153 -5.23 10.78 -16.47
C LEU A 153 -5.51 10.70 -17.97
N SER A 154 -5.64 11.84 -18.65
CA SER A 154 -5.83 11.92 -20.10
C SER A 154 -4.65 11.33 -20.85
N VAL A 155 -3.41 11.67 -20.45
CA VAL A 155 -2.21 11.17 -21.10
C VAL A 155 -2.06 9.66 -20.91
N LEU A 156 -2.26 9.15 -19.69
CA LEU A 156 -2.15 7.72 -19.42
C LEU A 156 -3.23 6.92 -20.18
N ARG A 157 -4.48 7.38 -20.18
CA ARG A 157 -5.60 6.63 -20.79
C ARG A 157 -5.63 6.68 -22.32
N ASN A 158 -5.12 7.76 -22.92
CA ASN A 158 -5.10 7.93 -24.39
C ASN A 158 -3.84 7.37 -25.06
N ASN A 159 -2.84 6.90 -24.29
CA ASN A 159 -1.60 6.35 -24.83
C ASN A 159 -1.31 4.95 -24.25
N PRO A 160 -2.02 3.90 -24.71
CA PRO A 160 -1.78 2.53 -24.23
C PRO A 160 -0.35 2.05 -24.41
N ASP A 161 0.27 2.40 -25.55
CA ASP A 161 1.65 2.05 -25.89
C ASP A 161 2.66 2.62 -24.88
N LEU A 162 2.36 3.78 -24.28
CA LEU A 162 3.20 4.36 -23.23
C LEU A 162 3.25 3.43 -22.01
N ILE A 163 2.11 2.85 -21.64
CA ILE A 163 1.99 2.00 -20.45
C ILE A 163 2.62 0.63 -20.71
N THR A 164 2.37 0.03 -21.88
CA THR A 164 2.94 -1.27 -22.22
C THR A 164 4.46 -1.19 -22.40
N ASP A 165 4.94 -0.20 -23.16
CA ASP A 165 6.32 -0.20 -23.64
C ASP A 165 7.24 0.53 -22.67
N SER A 166 6.79 1.66 -22.11
CA SER A 166 7.63 2.47 -21.22
C SER A 166 7.51 2.08 -19.74
N PHE A 167 6.37 1.51 -19.32
CA PHE A 167 6.10 1.18 -17.91
C PHE A 167 5.89 -0.32 -17.65
N ASN A 168 6.05 -1.17 -18.67
CA ASN A 168 5.89 -2.63 -18.58
C ASN A 168 4.49 -3.06 -18.08
N GLY A 169 3.47 -2.22 -18.29
CA GLY A 169 2.10 -2.41 -17.79
C GLY A 169 1.85 -1.96 -16.35
N TYR A 170 2.86 -1.47 -15.62
CA TYR A 170 2.73 -1.15 -14.20
C TYR A 170 2.63 0.35 -13.96
N VAL A 171 1.45 0.80 -13.53
CA VAL A 171 1.19 2.17 -13.07
C VAL A 171 0.55 2.10 -11.69
N TYR A 172 1.14 2.76 -10.70
CA TYR A 172 0.60 2.86 -9.34
C TYR A 172 0.20 4.31 -9.05
N TRP A 173 -0.99 4.51 -8.50
CA TRP A 173 -1.54 5.82 -8.16
C TRP A 173 -1.73 5.94 -6.66
N LEU A 174 -1.07 6.92 -6.04
CA LEU A 174 -1.26 7.28 -4.64
C LEU A 174 -1.74 8.73 -4.56
N ASN A 175 -2.85 8.95 -3.87
CA ASN A 175 -3.28 10.29 -3.51
C ASN A 175 -2.68 10.63 -2.14
N LEU A 176 -1.84 11.67 -2.09
CA LEU A 176 -1.16 12.13 -0.89
C LEU A 176 -1.80 13.40 -0.29
N SER A 177 -3.00 13.80 -0.74
CA SER A 177 -3.71 14.95 -0.20
C SER A 177 -4.06 14.83 1.28
N ASP A 178 -4.22 13.58 1.76
CA ASP A 178 -4.49 13.24 3.16
C ASP A 178 -3.23 13.14 4.03
N CYS A 179 -2.04 13.12 3.45
CA CYS A 179 -0.80 12.92 4.20
C CYS A 179 -0.41 14.20 4.96
N LYS A 180 -0.59 14.20 6.28
CA LYS A 180 -0.29 15.35 7.15
C LYS A 180 0.87 15.08 8.08
N ASN A 181 1.16 13.82 8.36
CA ASN A 181 2.22 13.38 9.27
C ASN A 181 2.99 12.17 8.70
N GLU A 182 4.09 11.80 9.35
CA GLU A 182 4.94 10.69 8.93
C GLU A 182 4.22 9.33 8.95
N TYR A 183 3.24 9.18 9.84
CA TYR A 183 2.46 7.96 9.96
C TYR A 183 1.56 7.74 8.72
N ASP A 184 0.93 8.80 8.21
CA ASP A 184 0.12 8.75 6.97
C ASP A 184 1.00 8.31 5.79
N ILE A 185 2.23 8.83 5.73
CA ILE A 185 3.23 8.45 4.74
C ILE A 185 3.55 6.95 4.84
N VAL A 186 3.83 6.45 6.06
CA VAL A 186 4.07 5.02 6.31
C VAL A 186 2.87 4.16 5.89
N SER A 187 1.64 4.62 6.16
CA SER A 187 0.41 3.93 5.74
C SER A 187 0.32 3.82 4.21
N GLN A 188 0.58 4.91 3.48
CA GLN A 188 0.62 4.90 2.03
C GLN A 188 1.76 4.03 1.47
N GLN A 189 2.94 4.01 2.12
CA GLN A 189 4.03 3.10 1.76
C GLN A 189 3.63 1.63 1.97
N LYS A 190 2.95 1.29 3.07
CA LYS A 190 2.41 -0.05 3.31
C LYS A 190 1.37 -0.43 2.26
N LYS A 191 0.49 0.50 1.86
CA LYS A 191 -0.50 0.31 0.78
C LYS A 191 0.21 -0.04 -0.54
N LEU A 192 1.21 0.74 -0.94
CA LEU A 192 2.03 0.48 -2.13
C LEU A 192 2.76 -0.87 -2.06
N TYR A 193 3.31 -1.18 -0.88
CA TYR A 193 4.00 -2.45 -0.65
C TYR A 193 3.05 -3.63 -0.84
N ARG A 194 1.84 -3.61 -0.27
CA ARG A 194 0.85 -4.68 -0.45
C ARG A 194 0.45 -4.84 -1.92
N LYS A 195 0.20 -3.75 -2.64
CA LYS A 195 -0.21 -3.75 -4.05
C LYS A 195 0.85 -4.30 -4.98
N SER A 196 2.10 -3.92 -4.77
CA SER A 196 3.22 -4.44 -5.58
C SER A 196 3.46 -5.95 -5.34
N SER A 197 2.96 -6.56 -4.26
CA SER A 197 3.08 -8.02 -4.03
C SER A 197 2.11 -8.84 -4.86
N LEU A 198 0.92 -8.31 -5.17
CA LEU A 198 -0.09 -9.00 -5.97
C LEU A 198 0.41 -9.38 -7.36
N TRP A 199 1.40 -8.65 -7.89
CA TRP A 199 1.95 -8.89 -9.23
C TRP A 199 3.20 -9.77 -9.27
N SER A 200 3.80 -10.10 -8.12
CA SER A 200 5.14 -10.71 -8.10
C SER A 200 5.15 -12.22 -7.87
N SER A 201 4.03 -12.88 -7.58
CA SER A 201 3.93 -14.35 -7.48
C SER A 201 2.47 -14.83 -7.43
N ASN A 202 2.17 -15.91 -8.15
CA ASN A 202 1.03 -16.80 -7.86
C ASN A 202 1.06 -17.19 -6.38
N SER A 203 0.11 -16.71 -5.58
CA SER A 203 -0.06 -17.18 -4.20
C SER A 203 -1.30 -16.57 -3.55
N PHE A 204 -2.41 -17.30 -3.64
CA PHE A 204 -3.13 -17.61 -2.40
C PHE A 204 -2.10 -18.28 -1.47
N MET A 205 -1.85 -17.73 -0.27
CA MET A 205 -0.88 -18.21 0.75
C MET A 205 0.58 -17.71 0.67
N ASN A 206 0.79 -16.41 0.94
CA ASN A 206 2.05 -15.91 1.51
C ASN A 206 1.74 -14.74 2.45
N SER A 207 1.04 -15.07 3.55
CA SER A 207 0.68 -14.15 4.64
C SER A 207 1.61 -14.28 5.86
N SER A 208 2.74 -14.99 5.74
CA SER A 208 3.67 -15.29 6.83
C SER A 208 4.92 -14.39 6.83
N MET A 209 4.73 -13.07 6.83
CA MET A 209 5.72 -12.19 7.44
C MET A 209 5.18 -11.73 8.78
N SER A 210 5.48 -12.51 9.82
CA SER A 210 5.38 -12.08 11.22
C SER A 210 6.41 -10.98 11.46
N MET A 211 5.96 -9.86 12.00
CA MET A 211 6.75 -8.66 12.23
C MET A 211 7.48 -8.72 13.59
N SER A 212 7.81 -9.92 14.05
CA SER A 212 8.16 -10.23 15.45
C SER A 212 9.66 -10.15 15.76
N SER A 213 10.45 -9.30 15.08
CA SER A 213 11.91 -9.25 15.32
C SER A 213 12.54 -7.86 15.52
N ILE A 214 11.78 -6.79 15.81
CA ILE A 214 12.36 -5.42 15.85
C ILE A 214 12.36 -4.72 17.22
N CYS A 215 11.77 -5.28 18.30
CA CYS A 215 11.79 -4.56 19.59
C CYS A 215 12.43 -5.37 20.72
N SER A 216 13.76 -5.33 20.79
CA SER A 216 14.49 -5.49 22.05
C SER A 216 15.36 -4.25 22.22
N ASN A 217 14.84 -3.22 22.89
CA ASN A 217 15.59 -2.29 23.74
C ASN A 217 14.59 -1.43 24.51
N GLY A 218 14.75 -1.39 25.83
CA GLY A 218 13.84 -0.77 26.77
C GLY A 218 14.09 0.73 26.93
N ASP A 219 13.35 1.53 26.17
CA ASP A 219 13.13 2.95 26.49
C ASP A 219 11.63 3.19 26.72
N THR A 220 11.29 3.42 27.98
CA THR A 220 9.92 3.55 28.51
C THR A 220 9.33 4.94 28.21
N SER A 221 8.96 5.18 26.96
CA SER A 221 8.11 6.32 26.57
C SER A 221 7.16 5.93 25.44
N LEU A 222 5.92 6.42 25.47
CA LEU A 222 4.93 6.18 24.41
C LEU A 222 5.46 6.60 23.03
N SER A 223 6.31 7.63 22.94
CA SER A 223 6.94 8.08 21.69
C SER A 223 7.89 7.05 21.07
N ALA A 224 8.76 6.40 21.86
CA ALA A 224 9.70 5.38 21.35
C ALA A 224 8.99 4.10 20.90
N ILE A 225 7.76 3.94 21.35
CA ILE A 225 6.92 2.78 21.12
C ILE A 225 6.45 2.81 19.63
N TYR A 226 6.06 3.94 19.03
CA TYR A 226 5.29 3.97 17.77
C TYR A 226 5.99 3.64 16.41
N GLU A 227 7.30 3.40 16.31
CA GLU A 227 8.00 3.57 15.02
C GLU A 227 8.39 2.25 14.29
N ASN A 228 7.77 1.98 13.12
CA ASN A 228 8.58 1.70 11.92
C ASN A 228 8.68 3.05 11.22
N THR A 229 9.89 3.56 11.03
CA THR A 229 10.06 4.85 10.36
C THR A 229 9.72 4.72 8.88
N TRP A 230 9.34 5.83 8.24
CA TRP A 230 9.14 5.87 6.80
C TRP A 230 10.42 5.49 6.03
N GLU A 231 11.60 5.64 6.65
CA GLU A 231 12.90 5.24 6.11
C GLU A 231 13.02 3.73 5.95
N GLU A 232 12.66 2.95 6.97
CA GLU A 232 12.67 1.49 6.92
C GLU A 232 11.72 0.96 5.83
N MET A 233 10.53 1.57 5.73
CA MET A 233 9.54 1.21 4.71
C MET A 233 9.98 1.62 3.31
N LYS A 234 10.66 2.76 3.17
CA LYS A 234 11.29 3.19 1.91
C LYS A 234 12.31 2.17 1.43
N ASP A 235 13.17 1.65 2.31
CA ASP A 235 14.19 0.68 1.92
C ASP A 235 13.59 -0.68 1.54
N LYS A 236 12.53 -1.13 2.24
CA LYS A 236 11.74 -2.31 1.84
C LYS A 236 11.13 -2.14 0.45
N LEU A 237 10.58 -0.97 0.15
CA LEU A 237 10.03 -0.65 -1.18
C LEU A 237 11.13 -0.58 -2.25
N LYS A 238 12.29 0.03 -1.97
CA LYS A 238 13.42 0.06 -2.91
C LYS A 238 13.87 -1.33 -3.32
N HIS A 239 13.98 -2.26 -2.36
CA HIS A 239 14.31 -3.65 -2.66
C HIS A 239 13.28 -4.26 -3.61
N LYS A 240 11.99 -4.05 -3.34
CA LYS A 240 10.90 -4.59 -4.16
C LYS A 240 10.82 -4.01 -5.57
N PHE A 241 10.94 -2.69 -5.70
CA PHE A 241 10.96 -1.99 -6.98
C PHE A 241 12.28 -2.14 -7.75
N SER A 242 13.25 -2.88 -7.20
CA SER A 242 14.45 -3.30 -7.91
C SER A 242 14.28 -4.59 -8.71
N HIS A 243 13.19 -5.34 -8.51
CA HIS A 243 12.86 -6.52 -9.34
C HIS A 243 12.62 -6.15 -10.81
N ASP A 244 13.04 -7.02 -11.74
CA ASP A 244 13.04 -6.78 -13.18
C ASP A 244 11.66 -6.39 -13.75
N SER A 245 10.55 -6.87 -13.18
CA SER A 245 9.19 -6.53 -13.63
C SER A 245 8.76 -5.10 -13.24
N LEU A 246 9.06 -4.67 -12.00
CA LEU A 246 8.64 -3.39 -11.43
C LEU A 246 9.66 -2.26 -11.62
N LYS A 247 10.87 -2.58 -12.07
CA LYS A 247 11.97 -1.62 -12.29
C LYS A 247 11.59 -0.46 -13.22
N SER A 248 10.69 -0.71 -14.17
CA SER A 248 10.20 0.28 -15.13
C SER A 248 8.84 0.90 -14.77
N ALA A 249 8.23 0.50 -13.64
CA ALA A 249 6.91 0.96 -13.24
C ALA A 249 6.87 2.49 -13.04
N LEU A 250 5.69 3.06 -13.31
CA LEU A 250 5.38 4.46 -13.01
C LEU A 250 4.66 4.57 -11.67
N LEU A 251 5.20 5.36 -10.75
CA LEU A 251 4.54 5.76 -9.52
C LEU A 251 4.01 7.19 -9.68
N VAL A 252 2.69 7.36 -9.59
CA VAL A 252 2.03 8.67 -9.61
C VAL A 252 1.69 9.07 -8.18
N LEU A 253 2.27 10.18 -7.73
CA LEU A 253 1.98 10.83 -6.45
C LEU A 253 1.12 12.06 -6.72
N ASP A 254 -0.17 11.95 -6.44
CA ASP A 254 -1.15 13.02 -6.69
C ASP A 254 -1.30 13.91 -5.45
N GLU A 255 -1.43 15.23 -5.69
CA GLU A 255 -1.65 16.27 -4.69
C GLU A 255 -0.62 16.34 -3.56
N VAL A 256 0.67 16.25 -3.91
CA VAL A 256 1.75 16.31 -2.91
C VAL A 256 1.89 17.71 -2.30
N HIS A 257 1.93 17.78 -0.97
CA HIS A 257 1.98 19.02 -0.20
C HIS A 257 3.37 19.33 0.37
N ASP A 258 4.12 18.31 0.76
CA ASP A 258 5.37 18.38 1.51
C ASP A 258 6.53 17.66 0.81
N LYS A 259 7.76 18.00 1.20
CA LYS A 259 8.98 17.39 0.65
C LYS A 259 9.25 16.00 1.22
N LEU A 260 8.88 15.77 2.49
CA LEU A 260 9.08 14.49 3.17
C LEU A 260 8.34 13.36 2.46
N SER A 261 7.10 13.60 2.01
CA SER A 261 6.36 12.67 1.16
C SER A 261 7.16 12.24 -0.08
N VAL A 262 7.79 13.19 -0.78
CA VAL A 262 8.59 12.87 -1.97
C VAL A 262 9.83 12.06 -1.59
N GLU A 263 10.52 12.44 -0.51
CA GLU A 263 11.67 11.71 0.02
C GLU A 263 11.30 10.27 0.41
N ALA A 264 10.14 10.07 1.03
CA ALA A 264 9.68 8.75 1.46
C ALA A 264 9.33 7.82 0.30
N PHE A 265 8.89 8.36 -0.84
CA PHE A 265 8.57 7.60 -2.05
C PHE A 265 9.70 7.58 -3.09
N ASP A 266 10.88 8.10 -2.77
CA ASP A 266 12.09 7.95 -3.60
C ASP A 266 12.64 6.52 -3.54
N ILE A 267 11.94 5.61 -4.21
CA ILE A 267 12.18 4.16 -4.19
C ILE A 267 12.90 3.66 -5.45
N GLY A 268 13.37 4.58 -6.31
CA GLY A 268 14.14 4.27 -7.51
C GLY A 268 13.34 3.75 -8.70
N CYS A 269 12.04 4.04 -8.77
CA CYS A 269 11.21 3.85 -9.96
C CYS A 269 11.08 5.16 -10.77
N LYS A 270 10.22 5.19 -11.79
CA LYS A 270 9.85 6.43 -12.49
C LYS A 270 8.74 7.11 -11.68
N ILE A 271 8.90 8.39 -11.33
CA ILE A 271 7.93 9.08 -10.47
C ILE A 271 7.30 10.26 -11.21
N LEU A 272 5.98 10.37 -11.14
CA LEU A 272 5.20 11.51 -11.60
C LEU A 272 4.51 12.18 -10.41
N ILE A 273 4.71 13.48 -10.24
CA ILE A 273 4.19 14.23 -9.10
C ILE A 273 3.25 15.33 -9.61
N THR A 274 2.06 15.45 -9.01
CA THR A 274 1.24 16.65 -9.15
C THR A 274 1.31 17.46 -7.85
N THR A 275 1.56 18.77 -7.95
CA THR A 275 1.67 19.63 -6.76
C THR A 275 1.23 21.06 -7.04
N ARG A 276 0.85 21.75 -5.96
CA ARG A 276 0.63 23.21 -5.94
C ARG A 276 1.89 23.96 -5.51
N ASN A 277 2.82 23.28 -4.85
CA ASN A 277 3.99 23.87 -4.23
C ASN A 277 5.17 23.91 -5.22
N ASN A 278 5.62 25.11 -5.59
CA ASN A 278 6.79 25.28 -6.46
C ASN A 278 8.08 24.74 -5.81
N ASP A 279 8.17 24.70 -4.48
CA ASP A 279 9.38 24.28 -3.78
C ASP A 279 9.67 22.79 -3.93
N ILE A 280 8.63 21.98 -4.18
CA ILE A 280 8.74 20.55 -4.47
C ILE A 280 9.30 20.32 -5.88
N ALA A 281 9.03 21.25 -6.80
CA ALA A 281 9.44 21.13 -8.19
C ALA A 281 10.98 21.12 -8.36
N HIS A 282 11.70 21.78 -7.45
CA HIS A 282 13.16 21.88 -7.53
C HIS A 282 13.90 20.71 -6.86
N THR A 283 13.17 19.82 -6.17
CA THR A 283 13.77 18.67 -5.50
C THR A 283 14.13 17.58 -6.53
N PHE A 284 15.27 16.88 -6.33
CA PHE A 284 15.73 15.73 -7.11
C PHE A 284 16.07 15.96 -8.60
N GLY A 285 16.36 17.19 -9.02
CA GLY A 285 16.72 17.48 -10.42
C GLY A 285 15.60 17.10 -11.39
N SER A 286 14.35 17.36 -10.97
CA SER A 286 13.16 16.93 -11.66
C SER A 286 12.93 17.67 -12.98
N HIS A 287 12.22 17.01 -13.91
CA HIS A 287 11.67 17.69 -15.07
C HIS A 287 10.38 18.40 -14.65
N ILE A 288 10.30 19.72 -14.85
CA ILE A 288 9.14 20.49 -14.41
C ILE A 288 8.26 20.84 -15.62
N ILE A 289 6.94 20.66 -15.48
CA ILE A 289 5.93 21.20 -16.38
C ILE A 289 5.06 22.16 -15.57
N LYS A 290 5.09 23.45 -15.94
CA LYS A 290 4.20 24.46 -15.35
C LYS A 290 2.89 24.48 -16.14
N ILE A 291 1.82 24.04 -15.49
CA ILE A 291 0.49 24.01 -16.08
C ILE A 291 -0.11 25.41 -15.98
N LYS A 292 -0.54 25.93 -17.13
CA LYS A 292 -1.31 27.18 -17.18
C LYS A 292 -2.65 26.97 -16.49
N ASP A 293 -2.98 27.89 -15.59
CA ASP A 293 -4.21 27.80 -14.79
C ASP A 293 -5.48 28.01 -15.63
N SER A 294 -5.37 28.67 -16.78
CA SER A 294 -6.50 28.93 -17.69
C SER A 294 -6.57 27.99 -18.89
N LEU A 295 -7.81 27.68 -19.28
CA LEU A 295 -8.17 27.10 -20.56
C LEU A 295 -8.16 28.18 -21.65
N THR A 296 -7.83 27.76 -22.87
CA THR A 296 -7.93 28.58 -24.07
C THR A 296 -9.38 28.77 -24.50
N GLU A 297 -9.63 29.73 -25.37
CA GLU A 297 -10.98 30.05 -25.83
C GLU A 297 -11.63 28.88 -26.56
N ASN A 298 -10.84 28.22 -27.42
CA ASN A 298 -11.30 27.05 -28.18
C ASN A 298 -11.61 25.87 -27.24
N GLU A 299 -10.76 25.61 -26.25
CA GLU A 299 -11.00 24.55 -25.24
C GLU A 299 -12.30 24.81 -24.45
N ILE A 300 -12.59 26.07 -24.10
CA ILE A 300 -13.83 26.42 -23.38
C ILE A 300 -15.06 26.25 -24.26
N LEU A 301 -14.99 26.66 -25.53
CA LEU A 301 -16.10 26.49 -26.46
C LEU A 301 -16.36 25.02 -26.75
N GLU A 302 -15.32 24.23 -26.97
CA GLU A 302 -15.42 22.76 -27.08
C GLU A 302 -16.05 22.15 -25.83
N PHE A 303 -15.69 22.66 -24.64
CA PHE A 303 -16.29 22.21 -23.38
C PHE A 303 -17.78 22.51 -23.31
N PHE A 304 -18.19 23.74 -23.64
CA PHE A 304 -19.60 24.12 -23.66
C PHE A 304 -20.40 23.36 -24.73
N ALA A 305 -19.81 23.09 -25.89
CA ALA A 305 -20.39 22.26 -26.94
C ALA A 305 -20.69 20.85 -26.40
N ASN A 306 -19.71 20.22 -25.75
CA ASN A 306 -19.88 18.89 -25.14
C ASN A 306 -20.94 18.90 -24.02
N CYS A 307 -21.01 19.96 -23.20
CA CYS A 307 -22.03 20.07 -22.16
C CYS A 307 -23.45 20.26 -22.70
N LEU A 308 -23.61 20.99 -23.81
CA LEU A 308 -24.90 21.25 -24.45
C LEU A 308 -25.31 20.18 -25.47
N ASP A 309 -24.40 19.23 -25.78
CA ASP A 309 -24.58 18.17 -26.77
C ASP A 309 -24.82 18.73 -28.19
N VAL A 310 -24.02 19.73 -28.57
CA VAL A 310 -24.07 20.41 -29.87
C VAL A 310 -22.67 20.54 -30.48
N MET A 311 -22.58 20.72 -31.79
CA MET A 311 -21.29 21.01 -32.44
C MET A 311 -20.81 22.43 -32.10
N VAL A 312 -19.50 22.65 -32.08
CA VAL A 312 -18.91 23.98 -31.78
C VAL A 312 -19.40 25.06 -32.76
N SER A 313 -19.71 24.69 -34.01
CA SER A 313 -20.31 25.57 -35.02
C SER A 313 -21.69 26.08 -34.62
N ASP A 314 -22.45 25.26 -33.90
CA ASP A 314 -23.88 25.44 -33.63
C ASP A 314 -24.12 26.02 -32.23
N LEU A 315 -23.04 26.34 -31.51
CA LEU A 315 -23.11 26.98 -30.19
C LEU A 315 -23.85 28.33 -30.26
N PRO A 316 -24.79 28.57 -29.33
CA PRO A 316 -25.46 29.85 -29.19
C PRO A 316 -24.46 31.00 -29.08
N ARG A 317 -24.79 32.16 -29.67
CA ARG A 317 -23.93 33.36 -29.61
C ARG A 317 -23.65 33.79 -28.17
N GLN A 318 -24.57 33.50 -27.27
CA GLN A 318 -24.48 33.75 -25.84
C GLN A 318 -23.39 32.92 -25.16
N ALA A 319 -23.11 31.70 -25.63
CA ALA A 319 -22.01 30.88 -25.10
C ALA A 319 -20.64 31.51 -25.40
N LYS A 320 -20.47 32.07 -26.62
CA LYS A 320 -19.27 32.84 -26.99
C LYS A 320 -19.14 34.10 -26.14
N LYS A 321 -20.23 34.86 -26.01
CA LYS A 321 -20.26 36.05 -25.14
C LYS A 321 -19.95 35.70 -23.68
N LEU A 322 -20.41 34.54 -23.21
CA LEU A 322 -20.13 34.09 -21.86
C LEU A 322 -18.64 33.82 -21.66
N GLN A 323 -18.01 33.10 -22.58
CA GLN A 323 -16.57 32.83 -22.57
C GLN A 323 -15.73 34.12 -22.54
N GLU A 324 -16.19 35.20 -23.18
CA GLU A 324 -15.54 36.53 -23.13
C GLU A 324 -15.75 37.25 -21.79
N THR A 325 -16.87 36.97 -21.12
CA THR A 325 -17.36 37.75 -19.98
C THR A 325 -16.65 37.39 -18.66
N PHE A 326 -16.33 36.10 -18.43
CA PHE A 326 -15.67 35.68 -17.19
C PHE A 326 -14.14 35.70 -17.29
N LYS A 327 -13.50 36.28 -16.28
CA LYS A 327 -12.04 36.47 -16.26
C LYS A 327 -11.27 35.19 -15.90
N GLU A 328 -11.79 34.40 -14.97
CA GLU A 328 -11.10 33.21 -14.49
C GLU A 328 -11.52 31.99 -15.29
N LYS A 329 -10.64 31.57 -16.19
CA LYS A 329 -10.88 30.49 -17.15
C LYS A 329 -10.33 29.15 -16.68
N THR A 330 -10.34 28.89 -15.37
CA THR A 330 -9.75 27.65 -14.83
C THR A 330 -10.66 26.44 -15.09
N PRO A 331 -10.11 25.23 -15.29
CA PRO A 331 -10.91 24.01 -15.48
C PRO A 331 -11.97 23.77 -14.40
N PHE A 332 -11.66 24.08 -13.14
CA PHE A 332 -12.64 23.99 -12.05
C PHE A 332 -13.86 24.90 -12.27
N HIS A 333 -13.65 26.19 -12.55
CA HIS A 333 -14.75 27.14 -12.77
C HIS A 333 -15.55 26.82 -14.04
N VAL A 334 -14.84 26.47 -15.13
CA VAL A 334 -15.47 26.10 -16.40
C VAL A 334 -16.27 24.81 -16.24
N GLY A 335 -15.78 23.85 -15.46
CA GLY A 335 -16.49 22.62 -15.09
C GLY A 335 -17.83 22.90 -14.41
N LEU A 336 -17.84 23.73 -13.38
CA LEU A 336 -19.06 24.11 -12.67
C LEU A 336 -20.04 24.88 -13.58
N ILE A 337 -19.54 25.77 -14.46
CA ILE A 337 -20.39 26.46 -15.47
C ILE A 337 -21.01 25.43 -16.41
N GLY A 338 -20.21 24.54 -17.00
CA GLY A 338 -20.71 23.56 -17.95
C GLY A 338 -21.69 22.57 -17.33
N ALA A 339 -21.55 22.26 -16.03
CA ALA A 339 -22.55 21.48 -15.30
C ALA A 339 -23.92 22.20 -15.27
N GLN A 340 -23.93 23.52 -15.03
CA GLN A 340 -25.17 24.31 -15.07
C GLN A 340 -25.77 24.37 -16.48
N LEU A 341 -24.92 24.48 -17.51
CA LEU A 341 -25.36 24.43 -18.90
C LEU A 341 -25.96 23.07 -19.26
N ALA A 342 -25.33 21.97 -18.84
CA ALA A 342 -25.77 20.61 -19.13
C ALA A 342 -27.13 20.28 -18.49
N VAL A 343 -27.36 20.74 -17.25
CA VAL A 343 -28.65 20.56 -16.56
C VAL A 343 -29.78 21.29 -17.29
N ASN A 344 -29.52 22.49 -17.80
CA ASN A 344 -30.52 23.32 -18.46
C ASN A 344 -30.43 23.27 -19.99
N ARG A 345 -29.81 22.23 -20.55
CA ARG A 345 -29.46 22.14 -21.99
C ARG A 345 -30.65 22.43 -22.90
N GLU A 346 -31.80 21.82 -22.63
CA GLU A 346 -33.01 21.92 -23.45
C GLU A 346 -33.50 23.36 -23.57
N SER A 347 -33.39 24.13 -22.49
CA SER A 347 -33.79 25.54 -22.45
C SER A 347 -32.72 26.50 -22.99
N LEU A 348 -31.50 26.02 -23.26
CA LEU A 348 -30.35 26.85 -23.65
C LEU A 348 -29.93 26.68 -25.12
N VAL A 349 -30.42 25.65 -25.82
CA VAL A 349 -30.23 25.50 -27.27
C VAL A 349 -30.90 26.65 -28.02
N ASP A 350 -32.00 27.18 -27.51
CA ASP A 350 -32.67 28.34 -28.09
C ASP A 350 -31.95 29.67 -27.77
N ASN A 351 -31.51 30.35 -28.83
CA ASN A 351 -30.87 31.67 -28.77
C ASN A 351 -31.76 32.76 -28.10
N GLY A 352 -33.06 32.52 -27.88
CA GLY A 352 -33.99 33.46 -27.25
C GLY A 352 -34.14 33.30 -25.74
N SER A 353 -33.51 32.30 -25.13
CA SER A 353 -33.78 31.91 -23.75
C SER A 353 -33.53 33.03 -22.73
N PRO A 354 -34.49 33.32 -21.83
CA PRO A 354 -34.30 34.31 -20.77
C PRO A 354 -33.16 33.91 -19.80
N LEU A 355 -32.86 32.61 -19.69
CA LEU A 355 -31.80 32.08 -18.82
C LEU A 355 -30.41 32.57 -19.26
N TRP A 356 -30.15 32.67 -20.56
CA TRP A 356 -28.88 33.21 -21.05
C TRP A 356 -28.67 34.67 -20.61
N LYS A 357 -29.73 35.48 -20.57
CA LYS A 357 -29.66 36.87 -20.11
C LYS A 357 -29.35 36.93 -18.62
N GLU A 358 -29.94 36.04 -17.83
CA GLU A 358 -29.69 35.94 -16.39
C GLU A 358 -28.26 35.49 -16.08
N TYR A 359 -27.75 34.47 -16.79
CA TYR A 359 -26.38 33.98 -16.66
C TYR A 359 -25.36 35.05 -17.02
N LEU A 360 -25.52 35.72 -18.17
CA LEU A 360 -24.61 36.80 -18.57
C LEU A 360 -24.62 37.97 -17.57
N LYS A 361 -25.78 38.30 -16.98
CA LYS A 361 -25.90 39.34 -15.94
C LYS A 361 -25.24 38.92 -14.63
N THR A 362 -25.37 37.67 -14.23
CA THR A 362 -24.90 37.17 -12.94
C THR A 362 -23.41 36.86 -12.97
N TRP A 363 -22.97 36.14 -14.00
CA TRP A 363 -21.58 35.72 -14.19
C TRP A 363 -20.69 36.85 -14.71
N GLY A 364 -21.26 37.92 -15.29
CA GLY A 364 -20.50 39.13 -15.66
C GLY A 364 -20.10 40.06 -14.51
N LYS A 365 -20.47 39.74 -13.26
CA LYS A 365 -20.11 40.56 -12.10
C LYS A 365 -18.63 40.38 -11.74
N LYS A 366 -17.91 41.50 -11.50
CA LYS A 366 -16.52 41.48 -11.05
C LYS A 366 -16.39 40.76 -9.70
N GLY A 367 -15.45 39.82 -9.59
CA GLY A 367 -15.17 39.07 -8.36
C GLY A 367 -15.96 37.76 -8.21
N PHE A 368 -16.91 37.47 -9.10
CA PHE A 368 -17.78 36.29 -9.00
C PHE A 368 -17.01 34.96 -9.03
N PHE A 369 -15.91 34.91 -9.78
CA PHE A 369 -15.07 33.73 -9.96
C PHE A 369 -13.83 33.71 -9.07
N SER A 370 -13.65 34.67 -8.15
CA SER A 370 -12.44 34.71 -7.33
C SER A 370 -12.28 33.47 -6.47
N PHE A 371 -11.08 32.88 -6.46
CA PHE A 371 -10.72 31.84 -5.49
C PHE A 371 -10.84 32.39 -4.07
N PRO A 372 -11.28 31.57 -3.10
CA PRO A 372 -11.34 31.99 -1.71
C PRO A 372 -9.93 32.33 -1.21
N SER A 373 -9.75 33.57 -0.78
CA SER A 373 -8.58 33.98 0.00
C SER A 373 -8.79 33.50 1.44
N PRO A 374 -7.74 33.10 2.17
CA PRO A 374 -7.85 32.67 3.58
C PRO A 374 -8.58 33.70 4.48
N ASN A 375 -8.64 34.97 4.08
CA ASN A 375 -9.31 36.04 4.82
C ASN A 375 -10.55 36.66 4.13
N ASN A 376 -11.06 36.14 3.00
CA ASN A 376 -12.27 36.72 2.41
C ASN A 376 -13.03 35.80 1.44
N LYS A 377 -14.31 35.61 1.79
CA LYS A 377 -15.49 35.15 1.04
C LYS A 377 -15.35 33.91 0.16
N PRO A 378 -16.32 32.98 0.22
CA PRO A 378 -16.36 31.89 -0.74
C PRO A 378 -16.56 32.42 -2.16
N ALA A 379 -15.92 31.73 -3.13
CA ALA A 379 -16.10 32.00 -4.55
C ALA A 379 -17.60 32.09 -4.86
N GLU A 380 -18.09 33.27 -5.25
CA GLU A 380 -19.53 33.50 -5.41
C GLU A 380 -20.16 32.54 -6.43
N MET A 381 -19.34 32.01 -7.34
CA MET A 381 -19.62 30.92 -8.26
C MET A 381 -20.07 29.64 -7.55
N VAL A 382 -19.32 29.16 -6.55
CA VAL A 382 -19.68 27.96 -5.79
C VAL A 382 -21.00 28.21 -5.07
N ARG A 383 -21.15 29.39 -4.45
CA ARG A 383 -22.42 29.79 -3.81
C ARG A 383 -23.59 29.78 -4.78
N PHE A 384 -23.41 30.28 -6.01
CA PHE A 384 -24.45 30.25 -7.03
C PHE A 384 -24.82 28.83 -7.45
N CYS A 385 -23.84 27.96 -7.69
CA CYS A 385 -24.09 26.57 -8.07
C CYS A 385 -24.79 25.80 -6.95
N VAL A 386 -24.37 26.03 -5.70
CA VAL A 386 -24.99 25.41 -4.53
C VAL A 386 -26.42 25.92 -4.33
N ASN A 387 -26.66 27.23 -4.47
CA ASN A 387 -28.01 27.80 -4.36
C ASN A 387 -28.94 27.43 -5.53
N SER A 388 -28.41 26.86 -6.61
CA SER A 388 -29.21 26.30 -7.72
C SER A 388 -29.81 24.92 -7.42
N LEU A 389 -29.47 24.34 -6.25
CA LEU A 389 -30.04 23.08 -5.78
C LEU A 389 -31.46 23.29 -5.23
N GLU A 390 -32.26 22.24 -5.27
CA GLU A 390 -33.55 22.23 -4.58
C GLU A 390 -33.37 22.46 -3.07
N PRO A 391 -34.30 23.13 -2.37
CA PRO A 391 -34.13 23.46 -0.96
C PRO A 391 -33.84 22.27 -0.04
N GLU A 392 -34.45 21.11 -0.32
CA GLU A 392 -34.20 19.86 0.41
C GLU A 392 -32.79 19.32 0.13
N VAL A 393 -32.37 19.29 -1.13
CA VAL A 393 -31.03 18.82 -1.52
C VAL A 393 -29.94 19.76 -0.99
N LEU A 394 -30.21 21.06 -0.99
CA LEU A 394 -29.32 22.08 -0.45
C LEU A 394 -29.06 21.90 1.05
N SER A 395 -30.10 21.60 1.84
CA SER A 395 -29.93 21.38 3.28
C SER A 395 -29.08 20.14 3.55
N LEU A 396 -29.31 19.05 2.81
CA LEU A 396 -28.51 17.83 2.90
C LEU A 396 -27.08 18.03 2.42
N PHE A 397 -26.87 18.79 1.35
CA PHE A 397 -25.54 19.10 0.83
C PHE A 397 -24.68 19.87 1.85
N LYS A 398 -25.28 20.82 2.58
CA LYS A 398 -24.60 21.55 3.66
C LYS A 398 -24.11 20.64 4.78
N MET A 399 -24.77 19.52 5.04
CA MET A 399 -24.36 18.57 6.07
C MET A 399 -22.99 17.94 5.77
N LEU A 400 -22.55 17.88 4.50
CA LEU A 400 -21.23 17.36 4.13
C LEU A 400 -20.07 18.17 4.72
N ALA A 401 -20.32 19.40 5.20
CA ALA A 401 -19.31 20.25 5.82
C ALA A 401 -18.63 19.62 7.05
N ILE A 402 -19.29 18.68 7.73
CA ILE A 402 -18.72 17.98 8.91
C ILE A 402 -17.75 16.86 8.53
N LEU A 403 -17.61 16.54 7.24
CA LEU A 403 -16.65 15.54 6.78
C LEU A 403 -15.23 16.13 6.84
N PRO A 404 -14.22 15.32 7.21
CA PRO A 404 -12.83 15.75 7.10
C PRO A 404 -12.46 16.07 5.65
N ASP A 405 -11.44 16.91 5.48
CA ASP A 405 -10.96 17.29 4.15
C ASP A 405 -10.47 16.06 3.38
N ASN A 406 -10.78 16.02 2.08
CA ASN A 406 -10.33 15.01 1.11
C ASN A 406 -10.74 13.55 1.39
N VAL A 407 -11.66 13.32 2.35
CA VAL A 407 -12.11 11.96 2.65
C VAL A 407 -13.12 11.45 1.60
N LYS A 408 -12.87 10.23 1.13
CA LYS A 408 -13.78 9.47 0.29
C LYS A 408 -14.80 8.74 1.15
N VAL A 409 -16.08 8.93 0.86
CA VAL A 409 -17.20 8.36 1.63
C VAL A 409 -18.05 7.44 0.76
N THR A 410 -18.52 6.34 1.34
CA THR A 410 -19.46 5.43 0.66
C THR A 410 -20.88 5.96 0.74
N ILE A 411 -21.76 5.43 -0.12
CA ILE A 411 -23.20 5.76 -0.06
C ILE A 411 -23.83 5.41 1.29
N LYS A 412 -23.30 4.38 2.00
CA LYS A 412 -23.78 3.99 3.32
C LYS A 412 -23.56 5.10 4.35
N VAL A 413 -22.37 5.70 4.36
CA VAL A 413 -22.02 6.82 5.26
C VAL A 413 -22.93 8.02 5.01
N LEU A 414 -23.16 8.35 3.75
CA LEU A 414 -24.03 9.47 3.37
C LEU A 414 -25.50 9.20 3.72
N SER A 415 -25.96 7.96 3.60
CA SER A 415 -27.30 7.56 4.01
C SER A 415 -27.52 7.71 5.53
N MET A 416 -26.49 7.42 6.33
CA MET A 416 -26.49 7.65 7.78
C MET A 416 -26.48 9.15 8.11
N LEU A 417 -25.64 9.93 7.42
CA LEU A 417 -25.55 11.38 7.59
C LEU A 417 -26.90 12.06 7.32
N TRP A 418 -27.55 11.71 6.21
CA TRP A 418 -28.81 12.32 5.79
C TRP A 418 -30.05 11.67 6.41
N ARG A 419 -29.89 10.54 7.11
CA ARG A 419 -30.99 9.72 7.65
C ARG A 419 -32.01 9.36 6.57
N LYS A 420 -31.51 8.96 5.40
CA LYS A 420 -32.28 8.57 4.21
C LYS A 420 -31.92 7.13 3.83
N THR A 421 -32.76 6.49 3.03
CA THR A 421 -32.45 5.17 2.49
C THR A 421 -31.34 5.24 1.43
N ILE A 422 -30.68 4.13 1.14
CA ILE A 422 -29.62 4.08 0.11
C ILE A 422 -30.18 4.50 -1.27
N ALA A 423 -31.42 4.12 -1.59
CA ALA A 423 -32.05 4.46 -2.87
C ALA A 423 -32.30 5.98 -3.01
N GLU A 424 -32.84 6.63 -1.97
CA GLU A 424 -33.03 8.08 -1.95
C GLU A 424 -31.68 8.82 -2.00
N THR A 425 -30.69 8.31 -1.25
CA THR A 425 -29.32 8.83 -1.23
C THR A 425 -28.69 8.81 -2.63
N ASP A 426 -28.87 7.74 -3.41
CA ASP A 426 -28.33 7.63 -4.77
C ASP A 426 -28.96 8.67 -5.72
N ILE A 427 -30.26 8.92 -5.60
CA ILE A 427 -30.94 9.96 -6.39
C ILE A 427 -30.33 11.33 -6.11
N ILE A 428 -30.15 11.68 -4.83
CA ILE A 428 -29.54 12.94 -4.41
C ILE A 428 -28.09 13.04 -4.91
N LEU A 429 -27.31 11.97 -4.76
CA LEU A 429 -25.93 11.91 -5.23
C LEU A 429 -25.79 12.08 -6.74
N ASN A 430 -26.69 11.48 -7.52
CA ASN A 430 -26.72 11.66 -8.96
C ASN A 430 -27.02 13.13 -9.35
N GLN A 431 -27.90 13.81 -8.61
CA GLN A 431 -28.15 15.24 -8.83
C GLN A 431 -26.91 16.10 -8.53
N LEU A 432 -26.23 15.84 -7.40
CA LEU A 432 -25.00 16.54 -7.02
C LEU A 432 -23.86 16.27 -8.02
N TYR A 433 -23.72 15.02 -8.47
CA TYR A 433 -22.73 14.60 -9.45
C TYR A 433 -22.95 15.28 -10.80
N ASN A 434 -24.21 15.34 -11.28
CA ASN A 434 -24.55 16.02 -12.53
C ASN A 434 -24.25 17.52 -12.49
N LYS A 435 -24.31 18.16 -11.31
CA LYS A 435 -23.91 19.56 -11.10
C LYS A 435 -22.41 19.75 -10.82
N SER A 436 -21.59 18.69 -10.94
CA SER A 436 -20.15 18.70 -10.66
C SER A 436 -19.79 19.19 -9.25
N LEU A 437 -20.71 18.99 -8.28
CA LEU A 437 -20.50 19.36 -6.89
C LEU A 437 -19.83 18.24 -6.08
N ILE A 438 -19.95 17.00 -6.54
CA ILE A 438 -19.32 15.82 -5.95
C ILE A 438 -18.68 14.96 -7.04
N ASN A 439 -17.52 14.40 -6.74
CA ASN A 439 -16.85 13.42 -7.59
C ASN A 439 -17.30 12.01 -7.20
N ARG A 440 -17.39 11.14 -8.20
CA ARG A 440 -17.75 9.72 -8.03
C ARG A 440 -16.63 8.87 -8.62
N THR A 441 -16.06 7.98 -7.81
CA THR A 441 -15.05 7.01 -8.24
C THR A 441 -15.50 5.61 -7.87
N TYR A 442 -15.15 4.61 -8.68
CA TYR A 442 -15.47 3.22 -8.40
C TYR A 442 -14.28 2.56 -7.72
N ASP A 443 -14.49 2.06 -6.51
CA ASP A 443 -13.52 1.28 -5.76
C ASP A 443 -13.73 -0.21 -6.10
N ALA A 444 -12.75 -0.81 -6.76
CA ALA A 444 -12.80 -2.21 -7.17
C ALA A 444 -12.64 -3.17 -5.98
N ASP A 445 -11.86 -2.80 -4.96
CA ASP A 445 -11.61 -3.62 -3.77
C ASP A 445 -12.89 -3.76 -2.95
N GLN A 446 -13.61 -2.65 -2.78
CA GLN A 446 -14.90 -2.62 -2.06
C GLN A 446 -16.10 -2.92 -2.96
N LYS A 447 -15.90 -3.07 -4.28
CA LYS A 447 -16.94 -3.20 -5.31
C LYS A 447 -18.05 -2.15 -5.20
N SER A 448 -17.69 -0.94 -4.78
CA SER A 448 -18.66 0.11 -4.46
C SER A 448 -18.21 1.48 -4.96
N TYR A 449 -19.16 2.40 -5.13
CA TYR A 449 -18.82 3.78 -5.47
C TYR A 449 -18.49 4.57 -4.21
N VAL A 450 -17.38 5.30 -4.28
CA VAL A 450 -16.96 6.26 -3.26
C VAL A 450 -17.07 7.67 -3.82
N TYR A 451 -17.47 8.59 -2.95
CA TYR A 451 -17.82 9.96 -3.28
C TYR A 451 -16.90 10.91 -2.53
N GLU A 452 -16.48 11.98 -3.21
CA GLU A 452 -15.54 12.94 -2.66
C GLU A 452 -15.95 14.35 -3.08
N THR A 453 -15.92 15.30 -2.16
CA THR A 453 -16.22 16.70 -2.45
C THR A 453 -14.93 17.46 -2.63
N HIS A 454 -14.81 18.21 -3.73
CA HIS A 454 -13.61 19.01 -4.00
C HIS A 454 -13.35 20.02 -2.86
N GLU A 455 -12.10 20.16 -2.44
CA GLU A 455 -11.66 20.98 -1.30
C GLU A 455 -12.28 22.40 -1.28
N LEU A 456 -12.28 23.09 -2.43
CA LEU A 456 -12.94 24.41 -2.58
C LEU A 456 -14.42 24.44 -2.20
N ILE A 457 -15.16 23.40 -2.57
CA ILE A 457 -16.59 23.29 -2.30
C ILE A 457 -16.78 22.96 -0.83
N LEU A 458 -16.01 22.01 -0.29
CA LEU A 458 -16.06 21.65 1.13
C LEU A 458 -15.73 22.85 2.04
N ASN A 459 -14.69 23.61 1.72
CA ASN A 459 -14.34 24.85 2.42
C ASN A 459 -15.47 25.88 2.37
N PHE A 460 -16.15 26.02 1.23
CA PHE A 460 -17.36 26.86 1.15
C PHE A 460 -18.47 26.34 2.07
N LEU A 461 -18.75 25.04 2.07
CA LEU A 461 -19.79 24.45 2.91
C LEU A 461 -19.49 24.66 4.41
N LYS A 462 -18.22 24.56 4.82
CA LYS A 462 -17.78 24.88 6.19
C LYS A 462 -18.08 26.34 6.56
N THR A 463 -17.97 27.29 5.63
CA THR A 463 -18.38 28.69 5.88
C THR A 463 -19.90 28.90 5.93
N CYS A 464 -20.69 27.94 5.48
CA CYS A 464 -22.16 28.03 5.49
C CYS A 464 -22.78 27.62 6.84
N LEU A 465 -22.01 27.01 7.73
CA LEU A 465 -22.47 26.56 9.04
C LEU A 465 -21.86 27.43 10.14
N THR A 466 -22.67 27.72 11.16
CA THR A 466 -22.17 28.24 12.43
C THR A 466 -21.50 27.12 13.24
N LYS A 467 -20.67 27.50 14.21
CA LYS A 467 -20.01 26.53 15.09
C LYS A 467 -21.03 25.65 15.83
N GLU A 468 -22.11 26.25 16.34
CA GLU A 468 -23.18 25.53 17.06
C GLU A 468 -23.92 24.53 16.16
N GLU A 469 -24.22 24.92 14.91
CA GLU A 469 -24.83 24.00 13.93
C GLU A 469 -23.89 22.84 13.59
N SER A 470 -22.60 23.12 13.42
CA SER A 470 -21.58 22.10 13.17
C SER A 470 -21.50 21.10 14.32
N ASP A 471 -21.39 21.58 15.56
CA ASP A 471 -21.30 20.76 16.77
C ASP A 471 -22.52 19.84 16.92
N LYS A 472 -23.72 20.39 16.66
CA LYS A 472 -24.97 19.65 16.66
C LYS A 472 -25.01 18.59 15.55
N LEU A 473 -24.54 18.91 14.35
CA LEU A 473 -24.48 17.95 13.23
C LEU A 473 -23.52 16.79 13.53
N HIS A 474 -22.34 17.06 14.12
CA HIS A 474 -21.45 15.99 14.59
C HIS A 474 -22.14 15.09 15.62
N CYS A 475 -22.86 15.67 16.57
CA CYS A 475 -23.64 14.93 17.56
C CYS A 475 -24.75 14.08 16.90
N ASP A 476 -25.53 14.68 16.01
CA ASP A 476 -26.64 14.02 15.29
C ASP A 476 -26.16 12.91 14.35
N PHE A 477 -24.96 13.03 13.80
CA PHE A 477 -24.33 12.01 12.99
C PHE A 477 -23.87 10.83 13.85
N LEU A 478 -23.20 11.07 14.99
CA LEU A 478 -22.86 10.01 15.94
C LEU A 478 -24.10 9.25 16.45
N LYS A 479 -25.22 9.95 16.65
CA LYS A 479 -26.51 9.33 17.00
C LYS A 479 -26.99 8.33 15.94
N SER A 480 -26.75 8.59 14.66
CA SER A 480 -27.12 7.67 13.57
C SER A 480 -26.37 6.33 13.64
N TYR A 481 -25.20 6.30 14.27
CA TYR A 481 -24.41 5.11 14.56
C TYR A 481 -24.62 4.54 15.96
N HIS A 482 -25.65 5.00 16.68
CA HIS A 482 -25.93 4.61 18.07
C HIS A 482 -24.85 5.01 19.10
N TYR A 483 -23.99 5.99 18.77
CA TYR A 483 -23.08 6.62 19.72
C TYR A 483 -23.77 7.78 20.47
N ASP A 484 -24.95 7.49 21.02
CA ASP A 484 -25.74 8.51 21.72
C ASP A 484 -25.58 8.49 23.24
N ASN A 485 -25.73 7.31 23.83
CA ASN A 485 -26.08 7.20 25.25
C ASN A 485 -25.04 6.43 26.06
N ARG A 486 -24.88 6.83 27.33
CA ARG A 486 -23.92 6.28 28.30
C ARG A 486 -24.23 4.87 28.80
N SER A 487 -25.38 4.28 28.49
CA SER A 487 -25.71 2.93 28.98
C SER A 487 -25.71 1.87 27.88
N ASN A 488 -25.82 2.27 26.62
CA ASN A 488 -26.08 1.37 25.48
C ASN A 488 -25.23 1.70 24.25
N THR A 489 -23.98 2.14 24.47
CA THR A 489 -23.04 2.37 23.37
C THR A 489 -22.62 1.02 22.78
N THR A 490 -22.84 0.84 21.49
CA THR A 490 -22.53 -0.43 20.82
C THR A 490 -21.02 -0.56 20.60
N VAL A 491 -20.48 -1.72 20.96
CA VAL A 491 -19.06 -2.07 20.81
C VAL A 491 -18.75 -2.62 19.41
N GLN A 492 -19.77 -3.12 18.71
CA GLN A 492 -19.68 -3.47 17.29
C GLN A 492 -19.67 -2.20 16.44
N ILE A 493 -18.64 -2.06 15.62
CA ILE A 493 -18.49 -0.95 14.70
C ILE A 493 -19.04 -1.38 13.35
N ILE A 494 -19.86 -0.52 12.73
CA ILE A 494 -20.37 -0.78 11.38
C ILE A 494 -19.21 -0.68 10.40
N ASP A 495 -19.03 -1.72 9.58
CA ASP A 495 -18.08 -1.70 8.47
C ASP A 495 -18.67 -0.99 7.25
N ASP A 496 -18.53 0.33 7.25
CA ASP A 496 -18.91 1.21 6.15
C ASP A 496 -17.70 1.89 5.46
N GLY A 497 -16.49 1.51 5.88
CA GLY A 497 -15.22 2.06 5.40
C GLY A 497 -14.87 3.44 5.96
N TYR A 498 -15.63 4.00 6.90
CA TYR A 498 -15.45 5.37 7.38
C TYR A 498 -15.50 5.50 8.90
N ILE A 499 -16.58 5.07 9.55
CA ILE A 499 -16.83 5.45 10.96
C ILE A 499 -15.73 4.91 11.90
N ALA A 500 -15.17 3.74 11.60
CA ALA A 500 -14.08 3.16 12.37
C ALA A 500 -12.84 4.07 12.42
N PHE A 501 -12.50 4.72 11.30
CA PHE A 501 -11.38 5.65 11.17
C PHE A 501 -11.70 7.03 11.80
N PHE A 502 -12.93 7.52 11.64
CA PHE A 502 -13.26 8.92 11.96
C PHE A 502 -14.13 9.12 13.20
N ILE A 503 -14.46 8.07 13.96
CA ILE A 503 -15.25 8.21 15.19
C ILE A 503 -14.62 9.19 16.18
N GLY A 504 -13.30 9.12 16.41
CA GLY A 504 -12.58 10.06 17.27
C GLY A 504 -12.64 11.50 16.75
N TYR A 505 -12.57 11.68 15.43
CA TYR A 505 -12.70 12.99 14.80
C TYR A 505 -14.08 13.60 15.03
N HIS A 506 -15.16 12.83 14.84
CA HIS A 506 -16.50 13.37 15.08
C HIS A 506 -16.75 13.63 16.56
N LEU A 507 -16.26 12.78 17.46
CA LEU A 507 -16.36 13.01 18.92
C LEU A 507 -15.68 14.30 19.34
N LEU A 508 -14.45 14.55 18.88
CA LEU A 508 -13.72 15.78 19.21
C LEU A 508 -14.50 17.03 18.76
N ASN A 509 -14.98 17.03 17.52
CA ASN A 509 -15.70 18.15 16.91
C ASN A 509 -17.14 18.34 17.42
N THR A 510 -17.61 17.54 18.38
CA THR A 510 -18.84 17.86 19.13
C THR A 510 -18.65 19.01 20.14
N ASN A 511 -17.40 19.42 20.41
CA ASN A 511 -17.06 20.39 21.46
C ASN A 511 -17.69 20.05 22.82
N ASN A 512 -17.75 18.75 23.16
CA ASN A 512 -18.37 18.21 24.37
C ASN A 512 -19.88 18.50 24.53
N LEU A 513 -20.59 18.80 23.44
CA LEU A 513 -22.05 18.88 23.45
C LEU A 513 -22.63 17.57 24.00
N ASP A 514 -23.67 17.63 24.83
CA ASP A 514 -24.30 16.45 25.46
C ASP A 514 -23.31 15.52 26.22
N ASN A 515 -22.19 16.05 26.72
CA ASN A 515 -21.10 15.30 27.36
C ASN A 515 -20.51 14.16 26.49
N LYS A 516 -20.45 14.37 25.17
CA LYS A 516 -19.97 13.35 24.21
C LYS A 516 -18.51 12.94 24.41
N TRP A 517 -17.65 13.79 24.98
CA TRP A 517 -16.25 13.42 25.20
C TRP A 517 -16.08 12.29 26.22
N ASP A 518 -17.09 12.01 27.05
CA ASP A 518 -17.08 10.85 27.93
C ASP A 518 -17.06 9.50 27.18
N LEU A 519 -17.43 9.52 25.90
CA LEU A 519 -17.31 8.35 25.03
C LEU A 519 -15.86 8.03 24.67
N PHE A 520 -14.91 8.97 24.76
CA PHE A 520 -13.49 8.69 24.49
C PHE A 520 -12.95 7.64 25.47
N SER A 521 -13.05 7.90 26.77
CA SER A 521 -12.61 6.94 27.80
C SER A 521 -13.38 5.63 27.72
N ARG A 522 -14.69 5.68 27.47
CA ARG A 522 -15.52 4.47 27.37
C ARG A 522 -15.13 3.58 26.19
N LEU A 523 -14.93 4.15 25.00
CA LEU A 523 -14.66 3.38 23.80
C LEU A 523 -13.20 2.93 23.75
N TYR A 524 -12.26 3.85 23.98
CA TYR A 524 -10.83 3.55 23.82
C TYR A 524 -10.19 2.84 25.02
N LEU A 525 -10.89 2.69 26.16
CA LEU A 525 -10.46 1.81 27.25
C LEU A 525 -11.22 0.47 27.27
N ASP A 526 -12.12 0.24 26.31
CA ASP A 526 -12.83 -1.03 26.12
C ASP A 526 -12.06 -1.92 25.12
N LEU A 527 -11.56 -3.05 25.60
CA LEU A 527 -10.75 -3.96 24.78
C LEU A 527 -11.53 -4.50 23.59
N LYS A 528 -12.82 -4.80 23.74
CA LYS A 528 -13.64 -5.36 22.66
C LYS A 528 -13.90 -4.32 21.57
N PHE A 529 -14.06 -3.05 21.93
CA PHE A 529 -14.14 -1.96 20.96
C PHE A 529 -12.82 -1.82 20.20
N LEU A 530 -11.69 -1.78 20.91
CA LEU A 530 -10.37 -1.69 20.30
C LEU A 530 -10.10 -2.87 19.36
N GLY A 531 -10.40 -4.10 19.76
CA GLY A 531 -10.26 -5.28 18.91
C GLY A 531 -11.07 -5.18 17.63
N ASN A 532 -12.34 -4.73 17.72
CA ASN A 532 -13.16 -4.49 16.54
C ASN A 532 -12.61 -3.37 15.65
N LYS A 533 -12.10 -2.29 16.24
CA LYS A 533 -11.49 -1.19 15.48
C LYS A 533 -10.22 -1.65 14.77
N VAL A 534 -9.31 -2.37 15.45
CA VAL A 534 -8.10 -2.93 14.87
C VAL A 534 -8.42 -3.82 13.67
N ARG A 535 -9.47 -4.65 13.76
CA ARG A 535 -9.91 -5.50 12.63
C ARG A 535 -10.32 -4.71 11.39
N LEU A 536 -10.90 -3.52 11.56
CA LEU A 536 -11.39 -2.68 10.47
C LEU A 536 -10.32 -1.73 9.92
N THR A 537 -9.56 -1.09 10.80
CA THR A 537 -8.65 0.01 10.43
C THR A 537 -7.17 -0.39 10.45
N GLY A 538 -6.84 -1.50 11.10
CA GLY A 538 -5.48 -1.93 11.38
C GLY A 538 -4.95 -1.39 12.70
N GLU A 539 -3.92 -2.05 13.23
CA GLU A 539 -3.30 -1.73 14.52
C GLU A 539 -2.78 -0.29 14.59
N ALA A 540 -2.35 0.19 13.44
CA ALA A 540 -1.59 1.40 13.31
C ALA A 540 -2.52 2.64 13.41
N ASP A 541 -3.74 2.58 12.86
CA ASP A 541 -4.75 3.65 12.98
C ASP A 541 -5.26 3.77 14.42
N VAL A 542 -5.49 2.63 15.08
CA VAL A 542 -5.90 2.60 16.48
C VAL A 542 -4.84 3.25 17.37
N MET A 543 -3.57 2.93 17.14
CA MET A 543 -2.46 3.56 17.85
C MET A 543 -2.42 5.08 17.67
N PHE A 544 -2.65 5.58 16.45
CA PHE A 544 -2.72 7.01 16.18
C PHE A 544 -3.84 7.68 16.98
N ASP A 545 -5.02 7.07 17.01
CA ASP A 545 -6.14 7.62 17.77
C ASP A 545 -5.90 7.60 19.28
N LEU A 546 -5.27 6.54 19.82
CA LEU A 546 -4.87 6.48 21.23
C LEU A 546 -3.90 7.61 21.59
N GLN A 547 -2.95 7.92 20.72
CA GLN A 547 -2.01 9.03 20.90
C GLN A 547 -2.69 10.40 20.75
N LYS A 548 -3.46 10.58 19.68
CA LYS A 548 -4.07 11.87 19.34
C LYS A 548 -5.13 12.31 20.34
N TYR A 549 -5.88 11.35 20.89
CA TYR A 549 -6.96 11.62 21.82
C TYR A 549 -6.61 11.28 23.27
N GLU A 550 -5.33 11.07 23.58
CA GLU A 550 -4.85 10.66 24.92
C GLU A 550 -5.44 11.53 26.04
N GLU A 551 -5.42 12.85 25.88
CA GLU A 551 -5.94 13.81 26.87
C GLU A 551 -7.45 13.65 27.17
N TYR A 552 -8.21 13.13 26.21
CA TYR A 552 -9.65 12.88 26.36
C TYR A 552 -9.96 11.45 26.82
N ILE A 553 -9.04 10.51 26.56
CA ILE A 553 -9.19 9.10 26.90
C ILE A 553 -8.75 8.85 28.35
N ALA A 554 -7.56 9.29 28.74
CA ALA A 554 -6.96 9.02 30.03
C ALA A 554 -7.09 10.22 30.97
N LYS A 555 -8.07 10.15 31.87
CA LYS A 555 -8.31 11.19 32.89
C LYS A 555 -7.49 10.94 34.14
N GLU A 556 -7.19 9.68 34.44
CA GLU A 556 -6.45 9.25 35.63
C GLU A 556 -5.08 8.64 35.27
N ASN A 557 -4.16 8.57 36.23
CA ASN A 557 -2.84 7.97 36.00
C ASN A 557 -2.94 6.47 35.65
N LEU A 558 -3.90 5.74 36.25
CA LEU A 558 -4.13 4.33 35.95
C LEU A 558 -4.58 4.11 34.50
N ASP A 559 -5.36 5.05 33.93
CA ASP A 559 -5.77 4.99 32.52
C ASP A 559 -4.55 5.11 31.60
N LYS A 560 -3.60 5.97 31.96
CA LYS A 560 -2.35 6.15 31.20
C LYS A 560 -1.51 4.88 31.20
N ASP A 561 -1.33 4.25 32.36
CA ASP A 561 -0.60 2.98 32.47
C ASP A 561 -1.29 1.86 31.67
N PHE A 562 -2.63 1.83 31.69
CA PHE A 562 -3.40 0.89 30.88
C PHE A 562 -3.26 1.15 29.37
N LEU A 563 -3.29 2.41 28.94
CA LEU A 563 -3.04 2.78 27.54
C LEU A 563 -1.63 2.38 27.08
N ILE A 564 -0.61 2.58 27.92
CA ILE A 564 0.76 2.14 27.62
C ILE A 564 0.79 0.62 27.38
N GLY A 565 0.11 -0.15 28.24
CA GLY A 565 -0.04 -1.59 28.06
C GLY A 565 -0.70 -1.96 26.73
N ILE A 566 -1.83 -1.31 26.40
CA ILE A 566 -2.54 -1.55 25.13
C ILE A 566 -1.63 -1.29 23.92
N VAL A 567 -0.96 -0.14 23.89
CA VAL A 567 -0.12 0.26 22.75
C VAL A 567 1.09 -0.68 22.61
N ALA A 568 1.69 -1.13 23.71
CA ALA A 568 2.75 -2.13 23.69
C ALA A 568 2.26 -3.45 23.05
N PHE A 569 1.11 -3.95 23.52
CA PHE A 569 0.50 -5.17 22.99
C PHE A 569 0.13 -5.06 21.50
N LEU A 570 -0.50 -3.96 21.08
CA LEU A 570 -0.89 -3.74 19.68
C LEU A 570 0.31 -3.69 18.73
N LYS A 571 1.51 -3.33 19.19
CA LYS A 571 2.69 -3.34 18.32
C LYS A 571 3.27 -4.71 18.08
N THR A 572 3.20 -5.57 19.09
CA THR A 572 3.70 -6.93 18.96
C THR A 572 2.67 -7.84 18.28
N HIS A 573 1.38 -7.68 18.61
CA HIS A 573 0.32 -8.62 18.25
C HIS A 573 -0.85 -8.01 17.45
N GLY A 574 -0.88 -6.68 17.27
CA GLY A 574 -1.99 -6.02 16.56
C GLY A 574 -2.08 -6.37 15.08
N ALA A 575 -0.96 -6.66 14.42
CA ALA A 575 -0.95 -7.12 13.04
C ALA A 575 -1.70 -8.46 12.87
N ASP A 576 -1.60 -9.36 13.86
CA ASP A 576 -2.31 -10.63 13.85
C ASP A 576 -3.81 -10.43 14.09
N LEU A 577 -4.18 -9.49 14.98
CA LEU A 577 -5.59 -9.11 15.18
C LEU A 577 -6.23 -8.54 13.92
N TYR A 578 -5.49 -7.76 13.13
CA TYR A 578 -5.97 -7.25 11.85
C TYR A 578 -6.04 -8.35 10.77
N ARG A 579 -5.03 -9.22 10.70
CA ARG A 579 -4.93 -10.28 9.67
C ARG A 579 -5.91 -11.42 9.88
N TYR A 580 -6.22 -11.77 11.11
CA TYR A 580 -7.04 -12.91 11.48
C TYR A 580 -8.35 -12.41 12.14
N PRO A 581 -9.44 -12.25 11.36
CA PRO A 581 -10.68 -11.63 11.86
C PRO A 581 -11.33 -12.36 13.03
N CYS A 582 -11.02 -13.65 13.20
CA CYS A 582 -11.54 -14.50 14.27
C CYS A 582 -10.76 -14.36 15.58
N THR A 583 -9.61 -13.69 15.60
CA THR A 583 -8.78 -13.56 16.80
C THR A 583 -9.42 -12.57 17.77
N ASP A 584 -9.81 -13.05 18.94
CA ASP A 584 -10.29 -12.19 20.01
C ASP A 584 -9.11 -11.52 20.73
N ILE A 585 -9.20 -10.21 20.88
CA ILE A 585 -8.21 -9.40 21.59
C ILE A 585 -8.09 -9.80 23.05
N VAL A 586 -9.20 -10.16 23.71
CA VAL A 586 -9.17 -10.60 25.12
C VAL A 586 -8.40 -11.90 25.24
N GLN A 587 -8.72 -12.90 24.41
CA GLN A 587 -7.99 -14.16 24.37
C GLN A 587 -6.51 -13.99 24.01
N SER A 588 -6.21 -13.12 23.05
CA SER A 588 -4.84 -12.84 22.61
C SER A 588 -4.02 -12.18 23.72
N ILE A 589 -4.62 -11.27 24.50
CA ILE A 589 -3.96 -10.69 25.68
C ILE A 589 -3.69 -11.78 26.73
N LEU A 590 -4.68 -12.63 27.05
CA LEU A 590 -4.50 -13.72 28.02
C LEU A 590 -3.42 -14.74 27.62
N GLN A 591 -3.14 -14.87 26.32
CA GLN A 591 -2.14 -15.77 25.80
C GLN A 591 -0.71 -15.19 25.86
N HIS A 592 -0.56 -13.87 25.73
CA HIS A 592 0.75 -13.23 25.58
C HIS A 592 1.19 -12.40 26.80
N GLU A 593 0.24 -11.92 27.60
CA GLU A 593 0.52 -11.19 28.84
C GLU A 593 0.32 -12.12 30.05
N SER A 594 1.22 -12.06 31.03
CA SER A 594 1.13 -12.90 32.24
C SER A 594 0.77 -12.13 33.51
N LYS A 595 1.05 -10.81 33.54
CA LYS A 595 0.84 -9.93 34.70
C LYS A 595 0.65 -8.48 34.23
N GLY A 596 0.07 -7.65 35.11
CA GLY A 596 -0.10 -6.21 34.86
C GLY A 596 -1.55 -5.80 34.63
N ILE A 597 -1.78 -4.49 34.50
CA ILE A 597 -3.14 -3.90 34.42
C ILE A 597 -3.89 -4.43 33.19
N LEU A 598 -3.19 -4.61 32.05
CA LEU A 598 -3.77 -5.13 30.83
C LEU A 598 -4.27 -6.56 30.98
N PHE A 599 -3.46 -7.44 31.57
CA PHE A 599 -3.83 -8.82 31.86
C PHE A 599 -5.03 -8.90 32.81
N THR A 600 -4.98 -8.20 33.95
CA THR A 600 -6.07 -8.22 34.95
C THR A 600 -7.40 -7.81 34.31
N LYS A 601 -7.41 -6.75 33.50
CA LYS A 601 -8.64 -6.27 32.87
C LYS A 601 -9.14 -7.21 31.78
N ALA A 602 -8.27 -7.85 31.01
CA ALA A 602 -8.66 -8.91 30.07
C ALA A 602 -9.24 -10.13 30.79
N TYR A 603 -8.63 -10.52 31.91
CA TYR A 603 -9.08 -11.63 32.73
C TYR A 603 -10.46 -11.36 33.34
N ASP A 604 -10.71 -10.17 33.89
CA ASP A 604 -12.02 -9.77 34.42
C ASP A 604 -13.11 -9.82 33.33
N ILE A 605 -12.79 -9.37 32.11
CA ILE A 605 -13.71 -9.43 30.96
C ILE A 605 -13.99 -10.88 30.58
N ALA A 606 -12.95 -11.73 30.51
CA ALA A 606 -13.12 -13.15 30.21
C ALA A 606 -14.00 -13.83 31.27
N GLN A 607 -13.78 -13.57 32.57
CA GLN A 607 -14.62 -14.09 33.65
C GLN A 607 -16.09 -13.65 33.52
N ALA A 608 -16.34 -12.38 33.23
CA ALA A 608 -17.68 -11.87 33.02
C ALA A 608 -18.37 -12.53 31.81
N ASN A 609 -17.62 -12.80 30.75
CA ASN A 609 -18.14 -13.43 29.54
C ASN A 609 -18.35 -14.95 29.69
N CYS A 610 -17.58 -15.63 30.56
CA CYS A 610 -17.83 -17.02 30.95
C CYS A 610 -19.24 -17.21 31.53
N ALA A 611 -19.77 -16.21 32.26
CA ALA A 611 -21.14 -16.23 32.76
C ALA A 611 -22.20 -16.20 31.63
N ASN A 612 -21.81 -15.78 30.42
CA ASN A 612 -22.64 -15.74 29.21
C ASN A 612 -22.37 -16.92 28.26
N ASN A 613 -21.74 -18.00 28.74
CA ASN A 613 -21.35 -19.19 27.95
C ASN A 613 -20.30 -18.94 26.86
N GLU A 614 -19.48 -17.88 26.97
CA GLU A 614 -18.26 -17.74 26.16
C GLU A 614 -17.12 -18.54 26.80
N LEU A 615 -16.24 -19.14 25.99
CA LEU A 615 -15.11 -19.93 26.47
C LEU A 615 -13.80 -19.18 26.18
N TYR A 616 -13.01 -18.96 27.23
CA TYR A 616 -11.67 -18.42 27.16
C TYR A 616 -10.67 -19.46 27.67
N PHE A 617 -9.56 -19.60 26.96
CA PHE A 617 -8.45 -20.44 27.37
C PHE A 617 -7.53 -19.64 28.27
N ASP A 618 -7.36 -20.14 29.48
CA ASP A 618 -6.32 -19.67 30.36
C ASP A 618 -5.05 -20.49 30.08
N PHE A 619 -3.98 -19.78 29.72
CA PHE A 619 -2.66 -20.36 29.45
C PHE A 619 -1.76 -20.26 30.68
N SER A 620 -2.34 -20.22 31.87
CA SER A 620 -1.67 -20.15 33.18
C SER A 620 -0.88 -21.42 33.53
N ASP A 621 0.12 -21.76 32.72
CA ASP A 621 1.23 -22.65 33.10
C ASP A 621 2.36 -21.88 33.80
N HIS A 622 2.18 -20.58 34.07
CA HIS A 622 3.10 -19.79 34.89
C HIS A 622 2.89 -20.03 36.39
N ILE A 623 3.39 -21.18 36.87
CA ILE A 623 3.65 -21.56 38.28
C ILE A 623 2.77 -20.82 39.29
N VAL A 624 1.61 -21.38 39.62
CA VAL A 624 0.94 -21.05 40.86
C VAL A 624 1.46 -22.01 41.94
N ARG A 625 2.41 -21.54 42.76
CA ARG A 625 2.76 -22.22 44.02
C ARG A 625 1.66 -21.91 45.03
N TYR A 626 0.84 -22.89 45.36
CA TYR A 626 0.08 -22.87 46.60
C TYR A 626 0.86 -23.62 47.67
N GLU A 627 1.24 -22.94 48.75
CA GLU A 627 1.64 -23.60 49.98
C GLU A 627 0.37 -23.97 50.75
N THR A 628 0.05 -25.26 50.80
CA THR A 628 -0.96 -25.79 51.73
C THR A 628 -0.24 -26.48 52.88
N TYR A 629 -0.57 -26.06 54.10
CA TYR A 629 -0.09 -26.66 55.34
C TYR A 629 -1.10 -27.73 55.78
N ASP A 630 -0.62 -28.93 56.11
CA ASP A 630 -1.47 -29.91 56.79
C ASP A 630 -1.70 -29.52 58.27
N GLU A 631 -2.64 -30.19 58.94
CA GLU A 631 -3.00 -29.92 60.35
C GLU A 631 -1.84 -30.13 61.34
N HIS A 632 -0.65 -30.56 60.88
CA HIS A 632 0.56 -30.77 61.69
C HIS A 632 1.76 -29.92 61.23
N GLY A 633 1.54 -28.94 60.34
CA GLY A 633 2.56 -27.96 59.95
C GLY A 633 3.60 -28.46 58.94
N GLY A 634 3.34 -29.57 58.25
CA GLY A 634 4.14 -30.05 57.12
C GLY A 634 3.74 -29.40 55.80
N VAL A 635 4.71 -28.93 55.02
CA VAL A 635 4.49 -28.47 53.63
C VAL A 635 4.24 -29.69 52.76
N VAL A 636 3.03 -29.83 52.23
CA VAL A 636 2.70 -30.87 51.24
C VAL A 636 2.76 -30.25 49.85
N GLN A 637 3.77 -30.61 49.05
CA GLN A 637 3.82 -30.29 47.63
C GLN A 637 2.91 -31.25 46.85
N CYS A 638 1.75 -30.74 46.41
CA CYS A 638 0.85 -31.48 45.52
C CYS A 638 1.14 -31.12 44.05
N TYR A 639 1.53 -32.10 43.25
CA TYR A 639 1.61 -31.99 41.79
C TYR A 639 0.31 -32.52 41.16
N VAL A 640 -0.44 -31.68 40.43
CA VAL A 640 -1.61 -32.12 39.65
C VAL A 640 -1.23 -32.34 38.18
N LYS A 641 -1.84 -33.37 37.60
CA LYS A 641 -1.42 -34.18 36.46
C LYS A 641 -1.76 -33.57 35.09
N LYS A 642 -0.77 -33.51 34.19
CA LYS A 642 -0.87 -33.27 32.73
C LYS A 642 -1.67 -34.36 32.01
N CYS A 643 -2.48 -33.97 31.03
CA CYS A 643 -2.87 -34.78 29.87
C CYS A 643 -2.80 -33.89 28.62
N HIS A 644 -1.69 -33.95 27.87
CA HIS A 644 -1.55 -34.55 26.51
C HIS A 644 -2.35 -33.81 25.44
N GLU A 645 -1.70 -33.10 24.50
CA GLU A 645 -0.84 -33.70 23.47
C GLU A 645 0.55 -33.04 23.30
N GLN A 646 1.54 -33.92 23.14
CA GLN A 646 2.94 -33.72 22.74
C GLN A 646 3.87 -32.97 23.70
N ASN A 647 4.70 -33.76 24.39
CA ASN A 647 5.91 -33.34 25.10
C ASN A 647 6.81 -32.53 24.15
N VAL A 648 6.74 -31.22 24.27
CA VAL A 648 7.89 -30.35 24.03
C VAL A 648 8.31 -29.93 25.42
N GLU A 649 9.35 -30.58 25.97
CA GLU A 649 10.16 -29.92 27.00
C GLU A 649 10.45 -28.51 26.47
N GLU A 650 10.19 -27.46 27.28
CA GLU A 650 10.51 -26.08 26.91
C GLU A 650 11.83 -26.07 26.14
N ILE A 651 11.76 -25.83 24.83
CA ILE A 651 12.96 -25.55 24.06
C ILE A 651 13.35 -24.16 24.54
N MET A 652 14.16 -24.13 25.60
CA MET A 652 14.88 -22.94 26.03
C MET A 652 15.78 -22.56 24.85
N HIS A 653 15.29 -21.65 24.02
CA HIS A 653 16.07 -21.14 22.90
C HIS A 653 17.28 -20.39 23.47
N SER A 654 18.45 -20.98 23.35
CA SER A 654 19.72 -20.29 23.60
C SER A 654 20.13 -19.59 22.31
N THR A 655 20.14 -18.26 22.33
CA THR A 655 20.65 -17.45 21.22
C THR A 655 22.14 -17.21 21.45
N ILE A 656 22.96 -17.64 20.50
CA ILE A 656 24.40 -17.35 20.47
C ILE A 656 24.62 -16.30 19.40
N ASP A 657 25.11 -15.12 19.81
CA ASP A 657 25.42 -14.02 18.89
C ASP A 657 26.73 -14.32 18.14
N VAL A 658 26.59 -14.72 16.87
CA VAL A 658 27.70 -14.91 15.95
C VAL A 658 27.78 -13.68 15.05
N LYS A 659 28.84 -12.88 15.22
CA LYS A 659 29.09 -11.64 14.46
C LYS A 659 29.47 -11.86 12.99
N GLU A 660 29.05 -12.98 12.38
CA GLU A 660 29.34 -13.38 11.01
C GLU A 660 28.20 -14.24 10.45
N ASN A 661 28.05 -14.26 9.11
CA ASN A 661 27.05 -15.09 8.45
C ASN A 661 27.37 -16.58 8.62
N ILE A 662 26.45 -17.28 9.28
CA ILE A 662 26.51 -18.73 9.51
C ILE A 662 26.13 -19.47 8.24
N THR A 663 26.94 -20.43 7.83
CA THR A 663 26.70 -21.27 6.64
C THR A 663 26.36 -22.72 7.01
N SER A 664 26.85 -23.20 8.15
CA SER A 664 26.56 -24.55 8.65
C SER A 664 26.72 -24.62 10.17
N GLY A 665 26.11 -25.62 10.81
CA GLY A 665 26.25 -25.82 12.26
C GLY A 665 26.04 -27.28 12.66
N CYS A 666 26.73 -27.74 13.70
CA CYS A 666 26.63 -29.10 14.24
C CYS A 666 26.86 -29.11 15.75
N PHE A 667 26.24 -30.06 16.46
CA PHE A 667 26.46 -30.27 17.89
C PHE A 667 27.60 -31.28 18.14
N LEU A 668 28.40 -30.99 19.16
CA LEU A 668 29.46 -31.85 19.68
C LEU A 668 29.36 -31.85 21.22
N GLY A 669 28.55 -32.75 21.76
CA GLY A 669 28.26 -32.77 23.22
C GLY A 669 27.66 -31.45 23.69
N ASP A 670 28.29 -30.82 24.69
CA ASP A 670 27.88 -29.51 25.23
C ASP A 670 28.39 -28.32 24.41
N PHE A 671 28.89 -28.56 23.19
CA PHE A 671 29.38 -27.53 22.29
C PHE A 671 28.60 -27.49 20.98
N VAL A 672 28.51 -26.30 20.40
CA VAL A 672 28.02 -26.09 19.04
C VAL A 672 29.17 -25.57 18.18
N LEU A 673 29.39 -26.23 17.05
CA LEU A 673 30.35 -25.86 16.03
C LEU A 673 29.61 -25.12 14.92
N ILE A 674 30.07 -23.92 14.59
CA ILE A 674 29.43 -23.03 13.63
C ILE A 674 30.43 -22.74 12.51
N GLY A 675 30.11 -23.16 11.29
CA GLY A 675 30.87 -22.80 10.10
C GLY A 675 30.40 -21.44 9.57
N THR A 676 31.36 -20.56 9.28
CA THR A 676 31.08 -19.21 8.78
C THR A 676 31.37 -19.07 7.28
N LYS A 677 30.83 -18.00 6.69
CA LYS A 677 31.14 -17.59 5.32
C LYS A 677 32.62 -17.23 5.11
N SER A 678 33.35 -16.90 6.17
CA SER A 678 34.77 -16.54 6.11
C SER A 678 35.72 -17.74 6.09
N GLY A 679 35.21 -18.97 6.24
CA GLY A 679 36.05 -20.19 6.26
C GLY A 679 36.56 -20.58 7.66
N VAL A 680 35.91 -20.07 8.71
CA VAL A 680 36.26 -20.33 10.11
C VAL A 680 35.18 -21.17 10.80
N ILE A 681 35.60 -22.14 11.61
CA ILE A 681 34.72 -22.87 12.52
C ILE A 681 34.81 -22.23 13.90
N LYS A 682 33.69 -21.78 14.45
CA LYS A 682 33.60 -21.23 15.80
C LYS A 682 32.92 -22.25 16.73
N MET A 683 33.57 -22.57 17.84
CA MET A 683 33.07 -23.52 18.83
C MET A 683 32.55 -22.76 20.05
N PHE A 684 31.25 -22.85 20.32
CA PHE A 684 30.59 -22.22 21.47
C PHE A 684 30.12 -23.26 22.46
N HIS A 685 30.14 -22.92 23.76
CA HIS A 685 29.58 -23.77 24.80
C HIS A 685 28.07 -23.53 24.95
N CYS A 686 27.26 -24.58 24.82
CA CYS A 686 25.80 -24.51 24.74
C CYS A 686 25.16 -23.83 25.98
N GLN A 687 25.69 -24.07 27.19
CA GLN A 687 25.10 -23.49 28.41
C GLN A 687 25.52 -22.03 28.69
N THR A 688 26.68 -21.60 28.20
CA THR A 688 27.23 -20.27 28.56
C THR A 688 27.24 -19.29 27.39
N SER A 689 26.93 -19.76 26.18
CA SER A 689 27.01 -19.01 24.92
C SER A 689 28.38 -18.36 24.67
N LYS A 690 29.43 -18.77 25.40
CA LYS A 690 30.79 -18.24 25.26
C LYS A 690 31.53 -18.98 24.15
N LEU A 691 32.20 -18.22 23.29
CA LEU A 691 33.15 -18.73 22.31
C LEU A 691 34.33 -19.37 23.05
N LYS A 692 34.64 -20.61 22.72
CA LYS A 692 35.71 -21.39 23.35
C LYS A 692 36.92 -21.58 22.44
N ARG A 693 36.71 -21.74 21.15
CA ARG A 693 37.81 -21.95 20.18
C ARG A 693 37.37 -21.54 18.78
N GLU A 694 38.32 -21.10 17.96
CA GLU A 694 38.15 -20.90 16.51
C GLU A 694 39.14 -21.79 15.76
N LEU A 695 38.68 -22.47 14.70
CA LEU A 695 39.52 -23.28 13.81
C LEU A 695 39.46 -22.68 12.41
N VAL A 696 40.61 -22.30 11.85
CA VAL A 696 40.68 -21.66 10.54
C VAL A 696 40.92 -22.74 9.47
N THR A 697 39.93 -22.96 8.60
CA THR A 697 39.99 -24.02 7.56
C THR A 697 40.46 -23.53 6.20
N GLY A 698 40.43 -22.22 5.96
CA GLY A 698 40.81 -21.57 4.70
C GLY A 698 40.05 -20.25 4.50
N THR A 699 40.10 -19.68 3.28
CA THR A 699 39.35 -18.46 2.91
C THR A 699 38.00 -18.75 2.23
N SER A 700 37.69 -20.03 1.99
CA SER A 700 36.48 -20.47 1.30
C SER A 700 35.34 -20.73 2.28
N PRO A 701 34.09 -20.35 1.98
CA PRO A 701 32.96 -20.56 2.89
C PRO A 701 32.74 -22.06 3.21
N ILE A 702 32.44 -22.36 4.47
CA ILE A 702 32.19 -23.74 4.92
C ILE A 702 30.79 -24.17 4.47
N LYS A 703 30.69 -25.17 3.59
CA LYS A 703 29.42 -25.75 3.12
C LYS A 703 28.81 -26.70 4.13
N TRP A 704 29.64 -27.47 4.84
CA TRP A 704 29.19 -28.46 5.81
C TRP A 704 30.23 -28.67 6.91
N VAL A 705 29.76 -28.90 8.13
CA VAL A 705 30.58 -29.29 9.29
C VAL A 705 29.94 -30.50 9.95
N GLY A 706 30.76 -31.47 10.33
CA GLY A 706 30.33 -32.63 11.10
C GLY A 706 31.37 -33.02 12.15
N ALA A 707 30.90 -33.49 13.30
CA ALA A 707 31.76 -33.87 14.40
C ALA A 707 31.50 -35.32 14.82
N CYS A 708 32.58 -36.02 15.14
CA CYS A 708 32.56 -37.38 15.66
C CYS A 708 33.12 -37.37 17.10
N PRO A 709 32.32 -37.76 18.10
CA PRO A 709 32.71 -37.67 19.52
C PRO A 709 33.70 -38.78 19.97
N ILE A 710 34.20 -39.61 19.05
CA ILE A 710 35.19 -40.66 19.36
C ILE A 710 36.52 -40.01 19.69
N ARG A 711 37.17 -40.37 20.81
CA ARG A 711 38.48 -39.82 21.21
C ARG A 711 39.62 -40.37 20.33
N PRO A 712 40.52 -39.54 19.78
CA PRO A 712 40.51 -38.07 19.81
C PRO A 712 39.38 -37.50 18.94
N THR A 713 38.64 -36.51 19.46
CA THR A 713 37.43 -35.97 18.83
C THR A 713 37.76 -35.48 17.42
N LYS A 714 37.00 -35.94 16.41
CA LYS A 714 37.26 -35.60 15.01
C LYS A 714 36.23 -34.60 14.50
N VAL A 715 36.66 -33.50 13.89
CA VAL A 715 35.79 -32.53 13.23
C VAL A 715 36.13 -32.47 11.75
N ALA A 716 35.16 -32.75 10.89
CA ALA A 716 35.31 -32.68 9.44
C ALA A 716 34.56 -31.47 8.88
N THR A 717 35.17 -30.78 7.92
CA THR A 717 34.53 -29.69 7.17
C THR A 717 34.63 -29.92 5.69
N LEU A 718 33.57 -29.57 4.96
CA LEU A 718 33.57 -29.43 3.50
C LEU A 718 33.43 -27.96 3.16
N SER A 719 34.40 -27.40 2.46
CA SER A 719 34.37 -26.03 1.95
C SER A 719 33.68 -25.97 0.58
N LEU A 720 33.21 -24.78 0.16
CA LEU A 720 32.52 -24.60 -1.13
C LEU A 720 33.42 -24.88 -2.35
N ASP A 721 34.73 -24.83 -2.18
CA ASP A 721 35.73 -25.21 -3.18
C ASP A 721 35.94 -26.73 -3.28
N GLY A 722 35.20 -27.53 -2.50
CA GLY A 722 35.25 -28.99 -2.55
C GLY A 722 36.32 -29.61 -1.65
N VAL A 723 37.06 -28.82 -0.87
CA VAL A 723 38.09 -29.31 0.04
C VAL A 723 37.46 -29.88 1.31
N ILE A 724 37.88 -31.09 1.69
CA ILE A 724 37.55 -31.70 2.98
C ILE A 724 38.73 -31.57 3.94
N THR A 725 38.51 -30.94 5.08
CA THR A 725 39.52 -30.78 6.14
C THR A 725 39.09 -31.54 7.38
N LEU A 726 39.99 -32.33 7.96
CA LEU A 726 39.76 -33.10 9.18
C LEU A 726 40.64 -32.57 10.32
N TRP A 727 40.02 -32.30 11.46
CA TRP A 727 40.66 -31.80 12.68
C TRP A 727 40.59 -32.85 13.78
N TYR A 728 41.66 -32.97 14.56
CA TYR A 728 41.73 -33.81 15.76
C TYR A 728 41.81 -32.89 16.98
N ILE A 729 40.84 -33.01 17.89
CA ILE A 729 40.74 -32.20 19.11
C ILE A 729 40.97 -33.11 20.32
N ASP A 730 42.17 -33.04 20.90
CA ASP A 730 42.46 -33.60 22.20
C ASP A 730 42.04 -32.62 23.31
N HIS A 731 41.22 -33.10 24.24
CA HIS A 731 40.70 -32.37 25.41
C HIS A 731 39.88 -31.10 25.11
N VAL A 732 38.54 -31.24 25.15
CA VAL A 732 37.59 -30.13 24.91
C VAL A 732 37.44 -29.19 26.13
N GLU A 733 38.01 -29.55 27.30
CA GLU A 733 37.80 -28.85 28.58
C GLU A 733 38.98 -28.02 29.12
N GLN A 734 40.15 -27.98 28.46
CA GLN A 734 41.28 -27.19 28.97
C GLN A 734 41.22 -25.73 28.52
N GLU A 735 41.33 -24.81 29.48
CA GLU A 735 41.66 -23.40 29.25
C GLU A 735 43.02 -23.28 28.56
N ASP A 736 43.15 -22.20 27.78
CA ASP A 736 44.24 -21.89 26.87
C ASP A 736 45.64 -22.35 27.30
N ASN A 737 46.39 -22.83 26.30
CA ASN A 737 47.80 -23.22 26.27
C ASN A 737 48.08 -24.73 26.41
N GLU A 738 47.88 -25.50 25.34
CA GLU A 738 48.88 -26.50 24.91
C GLU A 738 48.63 -26.99 23.47
N THR A 739 49.73 -27.37 22.82
CA THR A 739 49.94 -27.58 21.38
C THR A 739 48.99 -28.58 20.72
N VAL A 740 48.36 -28.17 19.61
CA VAL A 740 47.64 -29.04 18.68
C VAL A 740 48.65 -29.90 17.92
N ILE A 741 48.45 -31.22 17.89
CA ILE A 741 49.12 -32.09 16.92
C ILE A 741 48.37 -31.90 15.59
N GLU A 742 48.91 -31.05 14.72
CA GLU A 742 48.41 -30.86 13.35
C GLU A 742 48.80 -32.07 12.49
N GLU A 743 47.86 -32.99 12.24
CA GLU A 743 47.90 -33.84 11.06
C GLU A 743 46.74 -33.48 10.13
N VAL A 744 47.00 -32.52 9.23
CA VAL A 744 46.09 -32.16 8.13
C VAL A 744 46.21 -33.22 7.05
N THR A 745 45.22 -34.12 6.94
CA THR A 745 45.08 -35.00 5.78
C THR A 745 44.04 -34.41 4.83
N ALA A 746 44.49 -33.65 3.82
CA ALA A 746 43.64 -33.20 2.72
C ALA A 746 43.45 -34.37 1.73
N CYS A 747 42.22 -34.78 1.48
CA CYS A 747 41.88 -35.70 0.40
C CYS A 747 40.95 -34.99 -0.59
N GLU A 748 41.46 -34.68 -1.78
CA GLU A 748 40.64 -34.21 -2.91
C GLU A 748 39.88 -35.41 -3.49
N PHE A 749 38.57 -35.47 -3.27
CA PHE A 749 37.69 -36.37 -4.00
C PHE A 749 37.13 -35.65 -5.23
N VAL A 750 37.69 -35.96 -6.40
CA VAL A 750 37.09 -35.58 -7.69
C VAL A 750 35.80 -36.37 -7.87
N SER A 751 34.67 -35.66 -7.90
CA SER A 751 33.33 -36.23 -8.05
C SER A 751 33.14 -36.90 -9.42
N GLN A 752 32.93 -38.22 -9.42
CA GLN A 752 32.09 -38.89 -10.41
C GLN A 752 30.85 -39.42 -9.68
N LEU A 753 29.76 -38.66 -9.76
CA LEU A 753 28.36 -39.11 -9.89
C LEU A 753 27.44 -37.90 -10.08
#